data_AF-A0A8J4B892-F1
#
_entry.id   AF-A0A8J4B892-F1
#
_cell.length_a   1.000
_cell.length_b   1.000
_cell.length_c   1.000
_cell.angle_alpha   90.00
_cell.angle_beta   90.00
_cell.angle_gamma   90.00
#
_symmetry.space_group_name_H-M   'P 1'
#
loop_
_entity.id
_entity.type
_entity.pdbx_description
1 polymer ?
#
loop_
_entity_poly.entity_id
_entity_poly.type
_entity_poly.pdbx_seq_one_letter_code
_entity_poly.pdbx_strand_id
1 'polypeptide(L)'
;MELELFRQDLIQTTTCSSGTLAVLPLTEEKKTQKVAAGDLSGVIQSFSVKKGEFSVAFKTLPSPGCKVTSLVLGKGKQQKDKIFVAAGNQIRGLNKKGKEFFKFNTQLTETIRRVDVFEKNIWSAGEYVHNHFIEGKDKALYLSPDRINDAEVVPLYSPTELWPVLACQDRYVRVLRGSEVTYEAPTPSAPVSLKYVLASHDPQHRFPNAKEVLYGTDTGTLVQLLLEPESARQGFTLGNPRKQGAVSAIYSGIDFTKTGMNNIVIGREDGGVEVLDMEEGGRLRTVYSLKLTESINTLDGGFLTGLLAQEFVMHTFSGKVISFAPPGGGLLVSSSEPAKVKATKAGNAVAVPGAEEEERRASYLKQIDRLRADISTLKQEIDSERTRFAMRGGDTALLAISAPFTVQDKCKLEPDEACYVLTIESAVPIFTVAIQCNAALQMLDVPTNVAILSRSPPDEVNGNLTLATYRCQDSTNRLAVKFKVREGRSASLSAFVIPAISPKAAVVLRHTIRPLCLHQRITVMDTSRPTNELLITGSFATGDAHAWVTGLLPDIPPTLPPGQDGASFVFQNTLLGTQLLCRYRAGEARFVSDLVSTLGIIHEHIMREATAAKLRVSVSFNPSAQSLQHSVALVWPQLEKQRTLKKSFLMLEALQELKMQDGDVSYLSNEYRTVLERADKIRQEYKEQPQHLDHLVALIKDLYLDFCKLSGVSTPKQRLPALEQLLNDTSSTLEQLMEFLLGQR
;
A
#
# COMPACT_ATOMS: atom_id res chain seq x y z
N MET A 1 -30.00 1.29 11.13
CA MET A 1 -29.77 -0.08 11.62
C MET A 1 -28.33 -0.41 11.25
N GLU A 2 -27.49 -0.80 12.22
CA GLU A 2 -26.12 -1.21 11.90
C GLU A 2 -26.16 -2.55 11.18
N LEU A 3 -25.42 -2.69 10.09
CA LEU A 3 -25.38 -3.92 9.31
C LEU A 3 -24.58 -4.96 10.09
N GLU A 4 -25.18 -6.11 10.37
CA GLU A 4 -24.50 -7.24 10.99
C GLU A 4 -24.16 -8.28 9.93
N LEU A 5 -22.90 -8.75 9.91
CA LEU A 5 -22.43 -9.79 9.00
C LEU A 5 -21.62 -10.83 9.77
N PHE A 6 -21.87 -12.10 9.46
CA PHE A 6 -21.23 -13.26 10.07
C PHE A 6 -20.17 -13.82 9.15
N ARG A 7 -18.97 -14.00 9.71
CA ARG A 7 -17.83 -14.63 9.06
C ARG A 7 -18.07 -16.11 8.84
N GLN A 8 -17.78 -16.59 7.62
CA GLN A 8 -17.83 -17.99 7.22
C GLN A 8 -16.50 -18.34 6.54
N ASP A 9 -15.65 -19.13 7.19
CA ASP A 9 -14.41 -19.61 6.58
C ASP A 9 -14.75 -20.76 5.62
N LEU A 10 -14.48 -20.57 4.32
CA LEU A 10 -14.85 -21.53 3.29
C LEU A 10 -13.74 -22.55 3.05
N ILE A 11 -12.66 -22.11 2.41
CA ILE A 11 -11.49 -22.94 2.11
C ILE A 11 -10.21 -22.14 2.28
N GLN A 12 -9.07 -22.82 2.26
CA GLN A 12 -7.76 -22.20 2.23
C GLN A 12 -6.95 -22.71 1.02
N THR A 13 -6.52 -21.78 0.16
CA THR A 13 -5.51 -22.02 -0.90
C THR A 13 -4.09 -21.86 -0.32
N THR A 14 -3.05 -21.93 -1.15
CA THR A 14 -1.78 -21.31 -0.78
C THR A 14 -1.85 -19.78 -0.91
N THR A 15 -0.74 -19.09 -0.66
CA THR A 15 -0.63 -17.64 -0.93
C THR A 15 -1.12 -17.28 -2.31
N CYS A 16 -1.82 -16.15 -2.44
CA CYS A 16 -2.41 -15.68 -3.70
C CYS A 16 -1.99 -14.24 -4.03
N SER A 17 -2.16 -13.84 -5.30
CA SER A 17 -2.05 -12.46 -5.75
C SER A 17 -3.39 -11.73 -5.73
N SER A 18 -3.38 -10.41 -5.87
CA SER A 18 -4.61 -9.62 -6.10
C SER A 18 -5.32 -10.05 -7.38
N GLY A 19 -6.66 -10.04 -7.37
CA GLY A 19 -7.46 -10.35 -8.57
C GLY A 19 -7.40 -11.81 -9.01
N THR A 20 -7.31 -12.75 -8.06
CA THR A 20 -7.19 -14.20 -8.33
C THR A 20 -8.39 -15.04 -7.86
N LEU A 21 -9.51 -14.38 -7.55
CA LEU A 21 -10.78 -15.00 -7.18
C LEU A 21 -11.93 -14.44 -8.03
N ALA A 22 -12.87 -15.31 -8.42
CA ALA A 22 -14.12 -14.91 -9.07
C ALA A 22 -15.29 -15.84 -8.71
N VAL A 23 -16.48 -15.27 -8.62
CA VAL A 23 -17.74 -15.96 -8.36
C VAL A 23 -18.47 -16.19 -9.68
N LEU A 24 -18.66 -17.46 -10.04
CA LEU A 24 -19.38 -17.85 -11.26
C LEU A 24 -20.85 -17.42 -11.16
N PRO A 25 -21.48 -17.04 -12.29
CA PRO A 25 -22.87 -16.60 -12.29
C PRO A 25 -23.83 -17.69 -11.80
N LEU A 26 -24.97 -17.26 -11.25
CA LEU A 26 -26.09 -18.14 -10.91
C LEU A 26 -26.51 -18.98 -12.12
N THR A 27 -26.69 -20.27 -11.90
CA THR A 27 -27.23 -21.18 -12.93
C THR A 27 -28.76 -21.12 -12.95
N GLU A 28 -29.37 -21.47 -14.09
CA GLU A 28 -30.84 -21.53 -14.23
C GLU A 28 -31.51 -22.43 -13.17
N GLU A 29 -30.80 -23.46 -12.72
CA GLU A 29 -31.23 -24.36 -11.64
C GLU A 29 -31.32 -23.71 -10.25
N LYS A 30 -31.04 -22.40 -10.12
CA LYS A 30 -31.02 -21.65 -8.85
C LYS A 30 -30.25 -22.40 -7.76
N LYS A 31 -29.00 -22.75 -8.03
CA LYS A 31 -28.08 -23.33 -7.04
C LYS A 31 -27.12 -22.26 -6.55
N THR A 32 -26.55 -22.49 -5.36
CA THR A 32 -25.44 -21.69 -4.85
C THR A 32 -24.34 -21.55 -5.90
N GLN A 33 -23.76 -20.37 -5.96
CA GLN A 33 -22.72 -20.03 -6.93
C GLN A 33 -21.43 -20.77 -6.61
N LYS A 34 -20.66 -21.05 -7.66
CA LYS A 34 -19.31 -21.61 -7.51
C LYS A 34 -18.31 -20.47 -7.37
N VAL A 35 -17.32 -20.66 -6.53
CA VAL A 35 -16.15 -19.78 -6.44
C VAL A 35 -15.02 -20.45 -7.20
N ALA A 36 -14.25 -19.68 -7.97
CA ALA A 36 -12.98 -20.08 -8.55
C ALA A 36 -11.86 -19.25 -7.91
N ALA A 37 -10.79 -19.90 -7.50
CA ALA A 37 -9.63 -19.26 -6.88
C ALA A 37 -8.33 -19.85 -7.46
N GLY A 38 -7.37 -18.98 -7.71
CA GLY A 38 -6.02 -19.33 -8.14
C GLY A 38 -4.97 -18.94 -7.10
N ASP A 39 -3.84 -19.62 -7.08
CA ASP A 39 -2.77 -19.35 -6.12
C ASP A 39 -1.36 -19.34 -6.73
N LEU A 40 -0.38 -18.93 -5.92
CA LEU A 40 1.02 -18.80 -6.32
C LEU A 40 1.71 -20.15 -6.54
N SER A 41 1.09 -21.28 -6.18
CA SER A 41 1.58 -22.61 -6.54
C SER A 41 1.17 -23.04 -7.95
N GLY A 42 0.37 -22.21 -8.64
CA GLY A 42 -0.17 -22.48 -9.97
C GLY A 42 -1.45 -23.32 -9.95
N VAL A 43 -1.99 -23.60 -8.76
CA VAL A 43 -3.24 -24.34 -8.59
C VAL A 43 -4.42 -23.41 -8.86
N ILE A 44 -5.38 -23.92 -9.63
CA ILE A 44 -6.69 -23.31 -9.82
C ILE A 44 -7.70 -24.32 -9.30
N GLN A 45 -8.58 -23.86 -8.42
CA GLN A 45 -9.65 -24.68 -7.88
C GLN A 45 -10.98 -23.97 -7.95
N SER A 46 -12.03 -24.75 -8.16
CA SER A 46 -13.40 -24.26 -8.05
C SER A 46 -14.18 -25.13 -7.09
N PHE A 47 -14.97 -24.49 -6.24
CA PHE A 47 -15.77 -25.16 -5.23
C PHE A 47 -17.13 -24.49 -5.09
N SER A 48 -18.07 -25.18 -4.46
CA SER A 48 -19.40 -24.67 -4.10
C SER A 48 -19.78 -25.20 -2.74
N VAL A 49 -20.66 -24.49 -2.05
CA VAL A 49 -21.29 -24.98 -0.82
C VAL A 49 -22.62 -25.63 -1.18
N LYS A 50 -22.85 -26.86 -0.73
CA LYS A 50 -24.11 -27.57 -0.89
C LYS A 50 -24.52 -28.13 0.47
N LYS A 51 -25.68 -27.71 0.98
CA LYS A 51 -26.21 -28.16 2.28
C LYS A 51 -25.20 -28.00 3.42
N GLY A 52 -24.49 -26.88 3.45
CA GLY A 52 -23.44 -26.61 4.46
C GLY A 52 -22.12 -27.35 4.25
N GLU A 53 -22.01 -28.23 3.25
CA GLU A 53 -20.78 -28.96 2.93
C GLU A 53 -20.09 -28.43 1.68
N PHE A 54 -18.75 -28.48 1.69
CA PHE A 54 -17.94 -28.03 0.56
C PHE A 54 -17.84 -29.12 -0.50
N SER A 55 -18.20 -28.77 -1.73
CA SER A 55 -18.06 -29.62 -2.91
C SER A 55 -17.06 -28.98 -3.86
N VAL A 56 -15.85 -29.54 -3.92
CA VAL A 56 -14.82 -29.15 -4.90
C VAL A 56 -15.26 -29.64 -6.27
N ALA A 57 -15.51 -28.70 -7.19
CA ALA A 57 -15.88 -29.00 -8.57
C ALA A 57 -14.67 -29.46 -9.38
N PHE A 58 -13.52 -28.82 -9.19
CA PHE A 58 -12.23 -29.27 -9.71
C PHE A 58 -11.08 -28.61 -8.95
N LYS A 59 -9.90 -29.22 -9.00
CA LYS A 59 -8.63 -28.66 -8.53
C LYS A 59 -7.53 -29.11 -9.47
N THR A 60 -6.80 -28.18 -10.06
CA THR A 60 -5.67 -28.53 -10.95
C THR A 60 -4.46 -28.96 -10.13
N LEU A 61 -3.52 -29.64 -10.77
CA LEU A 61 -2.23 -29.95 -10.16
C LEU A 61 -1.40 -28.66 -10.00
N PRO A 62 -0.53 -28.59 -8.97
CA PRO A 62 0.47 -27.53 -8.86
C PRO A 62 1.36 -27.49 -10.10
N SER A 63 1.75 -26.29 -10.51
CA SER A 63 2.63 -26.07 -11.65
C SER A 63 3.76 -25.14 -11.21
N PRO A 64 4.90 -25.69 -10.76
CA PRO A 64 6.03 -24.89 -10.30
C PRO A 64 6.43 -23.85 -11.35
N GLY A 65 6.61 -22.60 -10.92
CA GLY A 65 6.94 -21.47 -11.80
C GLY A 65 5.74 -20.81 -12.49
N CYS A 66 4.55 -21.41 -12.49
CA CYS A 66 3.34 -20.83 -13.08
C CYS A 66 2.43 -20.17 -12.03
N LYS A 67 2.95 -19.14 -11.34
CA LYS A 67 2.17 -18.36 -10.35
C LYS A 67 0.91 -17.78 -11.01
N VAL A 68 -0.27 -18.04 -10.43
CA VAL A 68 -1.50 -17.39 -10.91
C VAL A 68 -1.50 -15.94 -10.46
N THR A 69 -1.52 -15.03 -11.42
CA THR A 69 -1.45 -13.58 -11.19
C THR A 69 -2.76 -12.87 -11.49
N SER A 70 -3.65 -13.48 -12.29
CA SER A 70 -4.98 -12.96 -12.56
C SER A 70 -5.96 -14.09 -12.87
N LEU A 71 -7.18 -13.99 -12.36
CA LEU A 71 -8.30 -14.90 -12.65
C LEU A 71 -9.57 -14.07 -12.84
N VAL A 72 -10.18 -14.18 -14.02
CA VAL A 72 -11.41 -13.46 -14.36
C VAL A 72 -12.42 -14.37 -15.05
N LEU A 73 -13.68 -13.94 -15.10
CA LEU A 73 -14.69 -14.56 -15.94
C LEU A 73 -14.78 -13.81 -17.28
N GLY A 74 -15.12 -14.53 -18.35
CA GLY A 74 -15.36 -13.89 -19.63
C GLY A 74 -16.56 -12.94 -19.57
N LYS A 75 -16.39 -11.72 -20.07
CA LYS A 75 -17.43 -10.67 -20.10
C LYS A 75 -18.45 -10.88 -21.23
N GLY A 76 -18.12 -11.68 -22.24
CA GLY A 76 -19.01 -11.98 -23.38
C GLY A 76 -20.21 -12.88 -22.99
N LYS A 77 -21.33 -12.75 -23.71
CA LYS A 77 -22.61 -13.44 -23.38
C LYS A 77 -22.46 -14.96 -23.24
N GLN A 78 -21.68 -15.59 -24.11
CA GLN A 78 -21.42 -17.05 -24.12
C GLN A 78 -20.22 -17.48 -23.25
N GLN A 79 -19.56 -16.51 -22.60
CA GLN A 79 -18.31 -16.73 -21.86
C GLN A 79 -18.44 -16.47 -20.35
N LYS A 80 -19.63 -16.09 -19.87
CA LYS A 80 -19.88 -15.76 -18.45
C LYS A 80 -19.54 -16.90 -17.48
N ASP A 81 -19.54 -18.15 -17.94
CA ASP A 81 -19.16 -19.33 -17.15
C ASP A 81 -17.75 -19.89 -17.45
N LYS A 82 -16.96 -19.13 -18.23
CA LYS A 82 -15.58 -19.47 -18.60
C LYS A 82 -14.61 -18.68 -17.74
N ILE A 83 -13.68 -19.41 -17.12
CA ILE A 83 -12.65 -18.88 -16.26
C ILE A 83 -11.41 -18.67 -17.12
N PHE A 84 -10.88 -17.44 -17.16
CA PHE A 84 -9.62 -17.12 -17.81
C PHE A 84 -8.58 -16.82 -16.74
N VAL A 85 -7.40 -17.41 -16.90
CA VAL A 85 -6.31 -17.33 -15.92
C VAL A 85 -5.02 -16.93 -16.60
N ALA A 86 -4.35 -15.92 -16.04
CA ALA A 86 -3.00 -15.54 -16.41
C ALA A 86 -1.98 -16.15 -15.45
N ALA A 87 -0.91 -16.72 -16.00
CA ALA A 87 0.26 -17.18 -15.25
C ALA A 87 1.52 -16.99 -16.11
N GLY A 88 2.46 -16.17 -15.63
CA GLY A 88 3.59 -15.72 -16.44
C GLY A 88 3.10 -14.92 -17.66
N ASN A 89 3.45 -15.37 -18.86
CA ASN A 89 3.00 -14.79 -20.14
C ASN A 89 1.92 -15.62 -20.84
N GLN A 90 1.33 -16.61 -20.15
CA GLN A 90 0.30 -17.48 -20.71
C GLN A 90 -1.07 -17.16 -20.15
N ILE A 91 -2.07 -17.23 -21.03
CA ILE A 91 -3.50 -17.11 -20.71
C ILE A 91 -4.16 -18.44 -21.01
N ARG A 92 -4.82 -19.03 -20.01
CA ARG A 92 -5.56 -20.30 -20.10
C ARG A 92 -7.05 -20.07 -19.89
N GLY A 93 -7.89 -20.75 -20.65
CA GLY A 93 -9.34 -20.77 -20.46
C GLY A 93 -9.81 -22.13 -19.97
N LEU A 94 -10.44 -22.14 -18.80
CA LEU A 94 -11.05 -23.31 -18.17
C LEU A 94 -12.57 -23.16 -18.16
N ASN A 95 -13.29 -24.26 -18.42
CA ASN A 95 -14.73 -24.27 -18.20
C ASN A 95 -15.06 -24.48 -16.71
N LYS A 96 -16.34 -24.34 -16.33
CA LYS A 96 -16.85 -24.60 -14.96
C LYS A 96 -16.63 -26.02 -14.40
N LYS A 97 -16.07 -26.94 -15.19
CA LYS A 97 -15.69 -28.31 -14.80
C LYS A 97 -14.16 -28.50 -14.74
N GLY A 98 -13.37 -27.44 -15.00
CA GLY A 98 -11.91 -27.49 -14.97
C GLY A 98 -11.24 -28.00 -16.24
N LYS A 99 -11.99 -28.28 -17.31
CA LYS A 99 -11.39 -28.68 -18.59
C LYS A 99 -10.86 -27.43 -19.32
N GLU A 100 -9.59 -27.46 -19.67
CA GLU A 100 -8.96 -26.46 -20.54
C GLU A 100 -9.56 -26.52 -21.95
N PHE A 101 -10.02 -25.38 -22.44
CA PHE A 101 -10.58 -25.24 -23.79
C PHE A 101 -9.84 -24.18 -24.62
N PHE A 102 -8.98 -23.38 -23.97
CA PHE A 102 -8.24 -22.30 -24.59
C PHE A 102 -6.88 -22.16 -23.93
N LYS A 103 -5.85 -21.91 -24.74
CA LYS A 103 -4.50 -21.61 -24.28
C LYS A 103 -3.86 -20.65 -25.27
N PHE A 104 -3.29 -19.58 -24.77
CA PHE A 104 -2.63 -18.56 -25.56
C PHE A 104 -1.33 -18.14 -24.89
N ASN A 105 -0.24 -18.18 -25.64
CA ASN A 105 1.06 -17.68 -25.20
C ASN A 105 1.29 -16.33 -25.88
N THR A 106 1.32 -15.27 -25.08
CA THR A 106 1.35 -13.88 -25.57
C THR A 106 2.71 -13.43 -26.10
N GLN A 107 3.79 -14.20 -25.82
CA GLN A 107 5.18 -13.82 -26.09
C GLN A 107 5.62 -12.49 -25.44
N LEU A 108 4.86 -11.99 -24.46
CA LEU A 108 5.25 -10.81 -23.69
C LEU A 108 6.50 -11.10 -22.85
N THR A 109 7.32 -10.06 -22.69
CA THR A 109 8.51 -10.06 -21.84
C THR A 109 8.15 -9.96 -20.35
N GLU A 110 7.07 -9.26 -20.04
CA GLU A 110 6.56 -9.07 -18.69
C GLU A 110 5.57 -10.17 -18.29
N THR A 111 5.50 -10.45 -16.99
CA THR A 111 4.43 -11.28 -16.43
C THR A 111 3.12 -10.51 -16.48
N ILE A 112 2.08 -11.15 -17.01
CA ILE A 112 0.72 -10.60 -17.06
C ILE A 112 0.19 -10.50 -15.62
N ARG A 113 -0.16 -9.30 -15.18
CA ARG A 113 -0.73 -9.03 -13.85
C ARG A 113 -2.24 -8.91 -13.88
N ARG A 114 -2.82 -8.46 -15.00
CA ARG A 114 -4.27 -8.37 -15.20
C ARG A 114 -4.65 -8.85 -16.58
N VAL A 115 -5.76 -9.56 -16.67
CA VAL A 115 -6.36 -9.99 -17.95
C VAL A 115 -7.85 -9.70 -17.94
N ASP A 116 -8.36 -9.24 -19.07
CA ASP A 116 -9.78 -9.06 -19.32
C ASP A 116 -10.14 -9.69 -20.67
N VAL A 117 -11.29 -10.38 -20.73
CA VAL A 117 -11.71 -11.12 -21.94
C VAL A 117 -13.14 -10.79 -22.30
N PHE A 118 -13.36 -10.35 -23.53
CA PHE A 118 -14.69 -10.12 -24.11
C PHE A 118 -14.75 -10.68 -25.53
N GLU A 119 -15.47 -11.79 -25.68
CA GLU A 119 -15.61 -12.51 -26.94
C GLU A 119 -14.25 -12.92 -27.51
N LYS A 120 -13.81 -12.29 -28.60
CA LYS A 120 -12.53 -12.55 -29.27
C LYS A 120 -11.40 -11.63 -28.79
N ASN A 121 -11.73 -10.64 -27.98
CA ASN A 121 -10.81 -9.63 -27.48
C ASN A 121 -10.21 -10.08 -26.14
N ILE A 122 -8.91 -9.90 -26.02
CA ILE A 122 -8.16 -10.15 -24.78
C ILE A 122 -7.32 -8.89 -24.52
N TRP A 123 -7.51 -8.28 -23.35
CA TRP A 123 -6.65 -7.23 -22.87
C TRP A 123 -5.78 -7.78 -21.76
N SER A 124 -4.49 -7.44 -21.78
CA SER A 124 -3.55 -7.85 -20.75
C SER A 124 -2.69 -6.67 -20.33
N ALA A 125 -2.49 -6.52 -19.03
CA ALA A 125 -1.55 -5.57 -18.47
C ALA A 125 -0.42 -6.30 -17.73
N GLY A 126 0.82 -5.93 -18.04
CA GLY A 126 2.03 -6.27 -17.31
C GLY A 126 2.35 -5.22 -16.25
N GLU A 127 3.62 -4.91 -16.08
CA GLU A 127 4.11 -3.85 -15.21
C GLU A 127 4.20 -2.49 -15.94
N TYR A 128 4.65 -2.44 -17.19
CA TYR A 128 4.68 -1.21 -17.99
C TYR A 128 3.94 -1.36 -19.33
N VAL A 129 3.64 -2.58 -19.74
CA VAL A 129 3.03 -2.86 -21.05
C VAL A 129 1.55 -3.19 -20.89
N HIS A 130 0.71 -2.58 -21.73
CA HIS A 130 -0.67 -3.01 -21.94
C HIS A 130 -0.87 -3.44 -23.40
N ASN A 131 -1.41 -4.64 -23.61
CA ASN A 131 -1.69 -5.21 -24.93
C ASN A 131 -3.18 -5.47 -25.12
N HIS A 132 -3.62 -5.32 -26.36
CA HIS A 132 -4.92 -5.78 -26.84
C HIS A 132 -4.70 -6.80 -27.95
N PHE A 133 -5.21 -8.01 -27.76
CA PHE A 133 -5.20 -9.08 -28.74
C PHE A 133 -6.62 -9.34 -29.28
N ILE A 134 -6.70 -9.66 -30.56
CA ILE A 134 -7.93 -10.14 -31.20
C ILE A 134 -7.63 -11.50 -31.83
N GLU A 135 -8.35 -12.54 -31.42
CA GLU A 135 -8.13 -13.92 -31.88
C GLU A 135 -6.66 -14.39 -31.70
N GLY A 136 -6.01 -13.96 -30.61
CA GLY A 136 -4.63 -14.31 -30.31
C GLY A 136 -3.57 -13.59 -31.15
N LYS A 137 -3.96 -12.57 -31.93
CA LYS A 137 -3.04 -11.70 -32.68
C LYS A 137 -2.96 -10.33 -32.02
N ASP A 138 -1.76 -9.77 -31.94
CA ASP A 138 -1.56 -8.43 -31.39
C ASP A 138 -2.26 -7.39 -32.27
N LYS A 139 -3.08 -6.54 -31.64
CA LYS A 139 -3.84 -5.48 -32.29
C LYS A 139 -3.35 -4.09 -31.87
N ALA A 140 -2.98 -3.92 -30.61
CA ALA A 140 -2.50 -2.67 -30.06
C ALA A 140 -1.61 -2.91 -28.84
N LEU A 141 -0.55 -2.12 -28.73
CA LEU A 141 0.41 -2.12 -27.63
C LEU A 141 0.53 -0.68 -27.12
N TYR A 142 0.44 -0.51 -25.81
CA TYR A 142 0.72 0.74 -25.13
C TYR A 142 1.85 0.53 -24.10
N LEU A 143 2.85 1.40 -24.16
CA LEU A 143 3.95 1.47 -23.18
C LEU A 143 3.65 2.60 -22.22
N SER A 144 3.29 2.25 -20.99
CA SER A 144 2.97 3.21 -19.94
C SER A 144 4.24 3.95 -19.48
N PRO A 145 4.20 5.27 -19.28
CA PRO A 145 5.32 6.05 -18.75
C PRO A 145 5.77 5.63 -17.35
N ASP A 146 4.89 5.00 -16.59
CA ASP A 146 5.15 4.47 -15.25
C ASP A 146 4.38 3.16 -15.04
N ARG A 147 4.60 2.50 -13.91
CA ARG A 147 4.01 1.20 -13.60
C ARG A 147 2.49 1.22 -13.66
N ILE A 148 1.91 0.21 -14.30
CA ILE A 148 0.49 -0.10 -14.27
C ILE A 148 0.24 -0.95 -13.00
N ASN A 149 -0.54 -0.41 -12.08
CA ASN A 149 -0.89 -1.07 -10.83
C ASN A 149 -2.14 -1.93 -10.97
N ASP A 150 -3.13 -1.45 -11.73
CA ASP A 150 -4.33 -2.19 -12.07
C ASP A 150 -4.87 -1.77 -13.44
N ALA A 151 -5.70 -2.61 -14.05
CA ALA A 151 -6.28 -2.37 -15.36
C ALA A 151 -7.66 -3.00 -15.48
N GLU A 152 -8.57 -2.32 -16.16
CA GLU A 152 -9.92 -2.81 -16.41
C GLU A 152 -10.45 -2.29 -17.75
N VAL A 153 -11.39 -3.01 -18.36
CA VAL A 153 -12.04 -2.57 -19.60
C VAL A 153 -13.48 -2.12 -19.39
N VAL A 154 -13.81 -0.95 -19.97
CA VAL A 154 -15.08 -0.23 -19.76
C VAL A 154 -15.79 0.03 -21.10
N PRO A 155 -17.11 -0.21 -21.23
CA PRO A 155 -17.86 0.02 -22.47
C PRO A 155 -18.22 1.50 -22.62
N LEU A 156 -17.25 2.34 -23.01
CA LEU A 156 -17.42 3.80 -23.06
C LEU A 156 -18.20 4.29 -24.27
N TYR A 157 -18.01 3.67 -25.44
CA TYR A 157 -18.67 4.11 -26.68
C TYR A 157 -19.93 3.29 -26.99
N SER A 158 -19.83 1.97 -26.88
CA SER A 158 -20.96 1.07 -27.09
C SER A 158 -20.84 -0.16 -26.17
N PRO A 159 -21.92 -0.95 -25.97
CA PRO A 159 -21.86 -2.15 -25.14
C PRO A 159 -20.83 -3.21 -25.59
N THR A 160 -20.34 -3.12 -26.83
CA THR A 160 -19.37 -4.07 -27.42
C THR A 160 -17.99 -3.45 -27.64
N GLU A 161 -17.86 -2.12 -27.60
CA GLU A 161 -16.59 -1.41 -27.72
C GLU A 161 -16.06 -1.04 -26.33
N LEU A 162 -15.16 -1.90 -25.83
CA LEU A 162 -14.54 -1.78 -24.52
C LEU A 162 -13.21 -1.05 -24.61
N TRP A 163 -13.01 -0.05 -23.76
CA TRP A 163 -11.81 0.79 -23.70
C TRP A 163 -11.02 0.44 -22.43
N PRO A 164 -9.69 0.24 -22.52
CA PRO A 164 -8.85 0.02 -21.36
C PRO A 164 -8.75 1.28 -20.48
N VAL A 165 -8.84 1.07 -19.17
CA VAL A 165 -8.63 2.06 -18.13
C VAL A 165 -7.50 1.56 -17.24
N LEU A 166 -6.43 2.33 -17.12
CA LEU A 166 -5.19 1.93 -16.44
C LEU A 166 -4.97 2.81 -15.20
N ALA A 167 -4.73 2.19 -14.06
CA ALA A 167 -4.29 2.85 -12.84
C ALA A 167 -2.76 2.84 -12.80
N CYS A 168 -2.15 4.02 -12.88
CA CYS A 168 -0.70 4.16 -13.01
C CYS A 168 -0.03 4.76 -11.77
N GLN A 169 1.17 4.30 -11.47
CA GLN A 169 1.94 4.66 -10.28
C GLN A 169 2.31 6.15 -10.20
N ASP A 170 2.32 6.85 -11.33
CA ASP A 170 2.60 8.29 -11.44
C ASP A 170 1.40 9.20 -11.14
N ARG A 171 0.36 8.67 -10.47
CA ARG A 171 -0.85 9.38 -10.03
C ARG A 171 -1.79 9.81 -11.17
N TYR A 172 -1.96 8.92 -12.14
CA TYR A 172 -2.95 9.07 -13.19
C TYR A 172 -3.80 7.82 -13.35
N VAL A 173 -5.07 8.02 -13.66
CA VAL A 173 -5.90 7.02 -14.34
C VAL A 173 -5.93 7.38 -15.82
N ARG A 174 -5.46 6.48 -16.68
CA ARG A 174 -5.36 6.69 -18.14
C ARG A 174 -6.44 5.93 -18.86
N VAL A 175 -7.17 6.59 -19.76
CA VAL A 175 -8.18 5.95 -20.60
C VAL A 175 -7.62 5.82 -22.01
N LEU A 176 -7.59 4.58 -22.52
CA LEU A 176 -7.01 4.25 -23.82
C LEU A 176 -8.09 3.92 -24.85
N ARG A 177 -7.80 4.23 -26.11
CA ARG A 177 -8.51 3.68 -27.27
C ARG A 177 -7.49 3.06 -28.21
N GLY A 178 -7.48 1.73 -28.31
CA GLY A 178 -6.40 1.01 -29.00
C GLY A 178 -5.07 1.20 -28.26
N SER A 179 -4.08 1.81 -28.91
CA SER A 179 -2.75 2.11 -28.35
C SER A 179 -2.59 3.55 -27.88
N GLU A 180 -3.59 4.41 -28.07
CA GLU A 180 -3.50 5.84 -27.79
C GLU A 180 -4.22 6.21 -26.51
N VAL A 181 -3.62 7.11 -25.73
CA VAL A 181 -4.25 7.73 -24.56
C VAL A 181 -5.26 8.76 -25.06
N THR A 182 -6.53 8.57 -24.74
CA THR A 182 -7.59 9.54 -25.08
C THR A 182 -7.57 10.72 -24.11
N TYR A 183 -7.47 10.43 -22.81
CA TYR A 183 -7.27 11.43 -21.76
C TYR A 183 -6.70 10.77 -20.50
N GLU A 184 -6.20 11.61 -19.59
CA GLU A 184 -5.67 11.23 -18.29
C GLU A 184 -6.42 11.98 -17.18
N ALA A 185 -6.80 11.28 -16.12
CA ALA A 185 -7.39 11.86 -14.92
C ALA A 185 -6.35 11.88 -13.80
N PRO A 186 -5.91 13.07 -13.30
CA PRO A 186 -4.97 13.15 -12.20
C PRO A 186 -5.62 12.64 -10.91
N THR A 187 -4.84 11.94 -10.08
CA THR A 187 -5.31 11.37 -8.82
C THR A 187 -4.56 11.98 -7.62
N PRO A 188 -5.17 12.00 -6.42
CA PRO A 188 -4.51 12.54 -5.22
C PRO A 188 -3.29 11.72 -4.79
N SER A 189 -3.27 10.43 -5.11
CA SER A 189 -2.17 9.49 -4.81
C SER A 189 -2.19 8.35 -5.83
N ALA A 190 -1.17 7.49 -5.84
CA ALA A 190 -1.06 6.43 -6.83
C ALA A 190 -2.27 5.48 -6.73
N PRO A 191 -3.11 5.35 -7.77
CA PRO A 191 -4.18 4.37 -7.80
C PRO A 191 -3.59 2.95 -7.87
N VAL A 192 -4.11 2.03 -7.06
CA VAL A 192 -3.63 0.64 -6.93
C VAL A 192 -4.69 -0.42 -7.17
N SER A 193 -5.96 -0.04 -7.22
CA SER A 193 -7.07 -0.91 -7.58
C SER A 193 -8.08 -0.17 -8.45
N LEU A 194 -8.70 -0.89 -9.39
CA LEU A 194 -9.79 -0.40 -10.25
C LEU A 194 -10.99 -1.34 -10.19
N LYS A 195 -12.19 -0.74 -10.26
CA LYS A 195 -13.45 -1.49 -10.41
C LYS A 195 -14.48 -0.72 -11.26
N TYR A 196 -14.86 -1.31 -12.39
CA TYR A 196 -15.96 -0.87 -13.23
C TYR A 196 -17.26 -1.34 -12.57
N VAL A 197 -18.14 -0.38 -12.36
CA VAL A 197 -19.42 -0.59 -11.69
C VAL A 197 -20.52 -0.58 -12.74
N LEU A 198 -21.33 -1.64 -12.77
CA LEU A 198 -22.42 -1.78 -13.74
C LEU A 198 -23.59 -0.83 -13.46
N ALA A 199 -23.91 -0.61 -12.18
CA ALA A 199 -24.98 0.27 -11.72
C ALA A 199 -24.35 1.43 -10.93
N SER A 200 -24.44 2.64 -11.46
CA SER A 200 -23.74 3.79 -10.89
C SER A 200 -24.28 4.18 -9.51
N HIS A 201 -23.39 4.54 -8.59
CA HIS A 201 -23.66 5.14 -7.29
C HIS A 201 -23.84 6.67 -7.43
N ASP A 202 -24.74 7.09 -8.31
CA ASP A 202 -25.17 8.48 -8.43
C ASP A 202 -26.68 8.55 -8.16
N PRO A 203 -27.11 8.80 -6.90
CA PRO A 203 -28.52 8.71 -6.50
C PRO A 203 -29.42 9.68 -7.27
N GLN A 204 -28.84 10.76 -7.79
CA GLN A 204 -29.56 11.79 -8.54
C GLN A 204 -29.53 11.55 -10.06
N HIS A 205 -28.86 10.50 -10.54
CA HIS A 205 -28.69 10.19 -11.97
C HIS A 205 -28.30 11.41 -12.81
N ARG A 206 -27.42 12.27 -12.28
CA ARG A 206 -26.94 13.49 -12.93
C ARG A 206 -26.13 13.19 -14.19
N PHE A 207 -25.51 12.01 -14.25
CA PHE A 207 -24.65 11.59 -15.35
C PHE A 207 -25.08 10.23 -15.93
N PRO A 208 -26.25 10.15 -16.59
CA PRO A 208 -26.84 8.87 -17.00
C PRO A 208 -26.04 8.12 -18.09
N ASN A 209 -25.22 8.84 -18.86
CA ASN A 209 -24.39 8.26 -19.91
C ASN A 209 -22.98 7.87 -19.42
N ALA A 210 -22.56 8.39 -18.27
CA ALA A 210 -21.23 8.13 -17.76
C ALA A 210 -21.10 6.68 -17.27
N LYS A 211 -19.93 6.10 -17.47
CA LYS A 211 -19.55 4.80 -16.91
C LYS A 211 -18.77 5.02 -15.64
N GLU A 212 -19.20 4.36 -14.58
CA GLU A 212 -18.55 4.50 -13.29
C GLU A 212 -17.38 3.54 -13.12
N VAL A 213 -16.23 4.10 -12.75
CA VAL A 213 -15.06 3.37 -12.28
C VAL A 213 -14.72 3.87 -10.89
N LEU A 214 -14.58 2.94 -9.95
CA LEU A 214 -14.03 3.21 -8.63
C LEU A 214 -12.54 2.90 -8.64
N TYR A 215 -11.73 3.75 -8.02
CA TYR A 215 -10.33 3.44 -7.78
C TYR A 215 -9.93 3.64 -6.33
N GLY A 216 -9.06 2.75 -5.85
CA GLY A 216 -8.43 2.82 -4.55
C GLY A 216 -6.99 3.31 -4.67
N THR A 217 -6.52 4.14 -3.75
CA THR A 217 -5.14 4.63 -3.74
C THR A 217 -4.24 3.89 -2.74
N ASP A 218 -2.93 4.02 -2.92
CA ASP A 218 -1.94 3.49 -1.99
C ASP A 218 -1.91 4.16 -0.61
N THR A 219 -2.50 5.35 -0.51
CA THR A 219 -2.76 6.09 0.74
C THR A 219 -4.11 5.74 1.37
N GLY A 220 -4.84 4.77 0.80
CA GLY A 220 -6.11 4.28 1.37
C GLY A 220 -7.33 5.14 1.07
N THR A 221 -7.26 6.04 0.10
CA THR A 221 -8.42 6.83 -0.37
C THR A 221 -9.20 6.04 -1.42
N LEU A 222 -10.53 6.12 -1.42
CA LEU A 222 -11.40 5.59 -2.47
C LEU A 222 -12.04 6.77 -3.23
N VAL A 223 -12.06 6.70 -4.56
CA VAL A 223 -12.61 7.77 -5.40
C VAL A 223 -13.51 7.19 -6.48
N GLN A 224 -14.60 7.90 -6.77
CA GLN A 224 -15.46 7.64 -7.92
C GLN A 224 -15.02 8.47 -9.12
N LEU A 225 -14.88 7.82 -10.26
CA LEU A 225 -14.60 8.46 -11.54
C LEU A 225 -15.72 8.11 -12.53
N LEU A 226 -16.37 9.14 -13.06
CA LEU A 226 -17.44 9.03 -14.04
C LEU A 226 -16.84 9.32 -15.42
N LEU A 227 -16.74 8.28 -16.24
CA LEU A 227 -16.07 8.30 -17.52
C LEU A 227 -17.07 8.51 -18.66
N GLU A 228 -16.74 9.45 -19.54
CA GLU A 228 -17.36 9.66 -20.84
C GLU A 228 -16.27 9.48 -21.93
N PRO A 229 -16.63 9.35 -23.23
CA PRO A 229 -15.63 9.11 -24.29
C PRO A 229 -14.52 10.16 -24.39
N GLU A 230 -14.78 11.41 -24.01
CA GLU A 230 -13.84 12.53 -24.17
C GLU A 230 -13.44 13.19 -22.83
N SER A 231 -14.02 12.76 -21.71
CA SER A 231 -13.71 13.37 -20.42
C SER A 231 -13.97 12.42 -19.26
N ALA A 232 -13.35 12.72 -18.12
CA ALA A 232 -13.66 12.11 -16.85
C ALA A 232 -14.07 13.18 -15.84
N ARG A 233 -15.01 12.83 -14.96
CA ARG A 233 -15.43 13.68 -13.84
C ARG A 233 -15.22 12.93 -12.54
N GLN A 234 -14.61 13.59 -11.56
CA GLN A 234 -14.53 13.06 -10.21
C GLN A 234 -15.90 13.18 -9.53
N GLY A 235 -16.40 12.06 -9.02
CA GLY A 235 -17.57 11.98 -8.16
C GLY A 235 -17.19 12.15 -6.68
N PHE A 236 -17.68 11.25 -5.82
CA PHE A 236 -17.32 11.27 -4.40
C PHE A 236 -15.85 10.90 -4.15
N THR A 237 -15.37 11.26 -2.97
CA THR A 237 -14.07 10.81 -2.42
C THR A 237 -14.26 10.41 -0.96
N LEU A 238 -13.88 9.18 -0.63
CA LEU A 238 -13.75 8.71 0.75
C LEU A 238 -12.30 8.89 1.19
N GLY A 239 -12.05 9.91 2.00
CA GLY A 239 -10.75 10.13 2.63
C GLY A 239 -10.40 9.06 3.67
N ASN A 240 -9.14 9.06 4.12
CA ASN A 240 -8.60 8.07 5.05
C ASN A 240 -8.10 8.70 6.37
N PRO A 241 -8.98 9.30 7.19
CA PRO A 241 -8.56 9.99 8.43
C PRO A 241 -7.96 9.04 9.47
N ARG A 242 -8.26 7.73 9.36
CA ARG A 242 -7.74 6.68 10.24
C ARG A 242 -6.39 6.12 9.78
N LYS A 243 -5.81 6.66 8.69
CA LYS A 243 -4.54 6.21 8.10
C LYS A 243 -4.47 4.69 7.90
N GLN A 244 -5.57 4.10 7.44
CA GLN A 244 -5.63 2.67 7.12
C GLN A 244 -4.81 2.36 5.86
N GLY A 245 -4.53 1.08 5.64
CA GLY A 245 -3.79 0.63 4.46
C GLY A 245 -4.44 0.99 3.12
N ALA A 246 -3.65 0.83 2.05
CA ALA A 246 -4.08 1.00 0.68
C ALA A 246 -5.38 0.23 0.38
N VAL A 247 -6.26 0.79 -0.44
CA VAL A 247 -7.48 0.10 -0.90
C VAL A 247 -7.09 -0.85 -2.02
N SER A 248 -6.88 -2.13 -1.68
CA SER A 248 -6.35 -3.17 -2.58
C SER A 248 -7.42 -3.95 -3.34
N ALA A 249 -8.65 -3.96 -2.85
CA ALA A 249 -9.76 -4.66 -3.50
C ALA A 249 -11.05 -3.84 -3.37
N ILE A 250 -11.87 -3.85 -4.44
CA ILE A 250 -13.15 -3.15 -4.49
C ILE A 250 -14.18 -4.08 -5.11
N TYR A 251 -15.37 -4.13 -4.52
CA TYR A 251 -16.51 -4.84 -5.05
C TYR A 251 -17.79 -4.02 -4.89
N SER A 252 -18.64 -4.04 -5.91
CA SER A 252 -20.01 -3.48 -5.86
C SER A 252 -20.92 -4.36 -6.69
N GLY A 253 -21.92 -4.93 -6.03
CA GLY A 253 -22.85 -5.89 -6.63
C GLY A 253 -23.86 -6.49 -5.65
N ILE A 254 -23.91 -5.96 -4.42
CA ILE A 254 -24.79 -6.41 -3.35
C ILE A 254 -25.47 -5.19 -2.75
N ASP A 255 -26.75 -5.30 -2.40
CA ASP A 255 -27.52 -4.29 -1.71
C ASP A 255 -28.01 -4.84 -0.35
N PHE A 256 -27.15 -4.76 0.67
CA PHE A 256 -27.47 -5.13 2.04
C PHE A 256 -28.42 -4.14 2.71
N THR A 257 -28.28 -2.85 2.41
CA THR A 257 -29.08 -1.78 3.01
C THR A 257 -30.47 -1.68 2.41
N LYS A 258 -30.72 -2.37 1.28
CA LYS A 258 -31.98 -2.42 0.54
C LYS A 258 -32.43 -1.04 0.07
N THR A 259 -31.47 -0.18 -0.27
CA THR A 259 -31.74 1.17 -0.78
C THR A 259 -32.02 1.17 -2.29
N GLY A 260 -31.82 0.03 -2.96
CA GLY A 260 -31.90 -0.10 -4.41
C GLY A 260 -30.59 0.23 -5.13
N MET A 261 -29.60 0.79 -4.42
CA MET A 261 -28.25 0.98 -4.90
C MET A 261 -27.33 -0.09 -4.29
N ASN A 262 -26.39 -0.58 -5.09
CA ASN A 262 -25.39 -1.50 -4.55
C ASN A 262 -24.54 -0.80 -3.49
N ASN A 263 -24.20 -1.51 -2.43
CA ASN A 263 -23.16 -1.10 -1.50
C ASN A 263 -21.77 -1.28 -2.15
N ILE A 264 -20.81 -0.51 -1.66
CA ILE A 264 -19.40 -0.62 -2.05
C ILE A 264 -18.66 -1.34 -0.92
N VAL A 265 -18.08 -2.49 -1.23
CA VAL A 265 -17.20 -3.22 -0.31
C VAL A 265 -15.75 -2.92 -0.69
N ILE A 266 -14.97 -2.42 0.26
CA ILE A 266 -13.54 -2.21 0.09
C ILE A 266 -12.73 -3.10 1.02
N GLY A 267 -11.63 -3.62 0.50
CA GLY A 267 -10.63 -4.40 1.23
C GLY A 267 -9.28 -3.68 1.18
N ARG A 268 -8.54 -3.72 2.29
CA ARG A 268 -7.28 -3.00 2.45
C ARG A 268 -6.08 -3.93 2.66
N GLU A 269 -4.88 -3.45 2.31
CA GLU A 269 -3.59 -4.13 2.54
C GLU A 269 -3.22 -4.32 4.02
N ASP A 270 -3.97 -3.70 4.93
CA ASP A 270 -3.78 -3.89 6.36
C ASP A 270 -4.84 -4.82 6.97
N GLY A 271 -5.67 -5.46 6.13
CA GLY A 271 -6.76 -6.34 6.54
C GLY A 271 -8.06 -5.62 6.92
N GLY A 272 -8.13 -4.30 6.80
CA GLY A 272 -9.39 -3.58 6.96
C GLY A 272 -10.39 -3.94 5.86
N VAL A 273 -11.65 -4.15 6.24
CA VAL A 273 -12.77 -4.28 5.29
C VAL A 273 -13.88 -3.34 5.72
N GLU A 274 -14.45 -2.62 4.77
CA GLU A 274 -15.54 -1.68 5.01
C GLU A 274 -16.65 -1.90 3.97
N VAL A 275 -17.90 -1.87 4.41
CA VAL A 275 -19.08 -1.81 3.54
C VAL A 275 -19.63 -0.40 3.63
N LEU A 276 -19.77 0.23 2.48
CA LEU A 276 -20.18 1.61 2.33
C LEU A 276 -21.53 1.67 1.63
N ASP A 277 -22.41 2.52 2.14
CA ASP A 277 -23.70 2.84 1.55
C ASP A 277 -23.68 4.27 0.99
N MET A 278 -24.39 4.48 -0.11
CA MET A 278 -24.56 5.80 -0.72
C MET A 278 -25.86 6.41 -0.22
N GLU A 279 -25.77 7.47 0.58
CA GLU A 279 -26.95 8.20 1.05
C GLU A 279 -27.55 9.04 -0.09
N GLU A 280 -28.84 9.37 0.00
CA GLU A 280 -29.55 10.18 -1.01
C GLU A 280 -28.87 11.53 -1.30
N GLY A 281 -28.21 12.11 -0.29
CA GLY A 281 -27.43 13.35 -0.41
C GLY A 281 -26.10 13.21 -1.17
N GLY A 282 -25.76 12.02 -1.68
CA GLY A 282 -24.50 11.75 -2.39
C GLY A 282 -23.29 11.59 -1.47
N ARG A 283 -23.52 11.35 -0.16
CA ARG A 283 -22.46 11.13 0.83
C ARG A 283 -22.29 9.64 1.09
N LEU A 284 -21.05 9.18 1.12
CA LEU A 284 -20.73 7.82 1.56
C LEU A 284 -20.78 7.69 3.08
N ARG A 285 -21.39 6.59 3.53
CA ARG A 285 -21.43 6.19 4.93
C ARG A 285 -20.94 4.76 5.08
N THR A 286 -20.00 4.53 6.00
CA THR A 286 -19.62 3.18 6.42
C THR A 286 -20.76 2.57 7.25
N VAL A 287 -21.31 1.45 6.79
CA VAL A 287 -22.40 0.71 7.46
C VAL A 287 -21.92 -0.56 8.15
N TYR A 288 -20.73 -1.06 7.79
CA TYR A 288 -20.05 -2.16 8.45
C TYR A 288 -18.54 -2.01 8.31
N SER A 289 -17.79 -2.43 9.33
CA SER A 289 -16.32 -2.47 9.31
C SER A 289 -15.80 -3.66 10.10
N LEU A 290 -14.78 -4.32 9.58
CA LEU A 290 -14.03 -5.35 10.29
C LEU A 290 -12.52 -5.20 10.03
N LYS A 291 -11.72 -5.90 10.85
CA LYS A 291 -10.26 -5.96 10.71
C LYS A 291 -9.78 -7.41 10.76
N LEU A 292 -9.14 -7.85 9.68
CA LEU A 292 -8.40 -9.11 9.62
C LEU A 292 -6.90 -8.88 9.88
N THR A 293 -6.18 -9.97 10.09
CA THR A 293 -4.74 -9.97 10.40
C THR A 293 -3.85 -10.10 9.15
N GLU A 294 -4.43 -10.00 7.95
CA GLU A 294 -3.78 -10.26 6.66
C GLU A 294 -4.34 -9.33 5.59
N SER A 295 -3.56 -9.05 4.55
CA SER A 295 -3.98 -8.24 3.41
C SER A 295 -5.17 -8.86 2.67
N ILE A 296 -6.09 -8.01 2.21
CA ILE A 296 -7.21 -8.41 1.37
C ILE A 296 -6.82 -8.26 -0.10
N ASN A 297 -6.73 -9.38 -0.83
CA ASN A 297 -6.22 -9.40 -2.20
C ASN A 297 -7.33 -9.30 -3.25
N THR A 298 -8.48 -9.92 -2.99
CA THR A 298 -9.61 -9.92 -3.93
C THR A 298 -10.93 -9.88 -3.17
N LEU A 299 -11.92 -9.20 -3.74
CA LEU A 299 -13.31 -9.19 -3.30
C LEU A 299 -14.23 -9.55 -4.46
N ASP A 300 -15.26 -10.33 -4.16
CA ASP A 300 -16.38 -10.60 -5.06
C ASP A 300 -17.64 -10.91 -4.22
N GLY A 301 -18.75 -11.28 -4.82
CA GLY A 301 -19.98 -11.54 -4.08
C GLY A 301 -21.11 -12.18 -4.87
N GLY A 302 -22.11 -12.66 -4.14
CA GLY A 302 -23.25 -13.38 -4.68
C GLY A 302 -23.92 -14.28 -3.65
N PHE A 303 -24.45 -15.41 -4.10
CA PHE A 303 -25.19 -16.40 -3.30
C PHE A 303 -24.34 -17.64 -3.09
N LEU A 304 -23.48 -17.62 -2.05
CA LEU A 304 -22.39 -18.58 -1.91
C LEU A 304 -22.75 -19.76 -1.03
N THR A 305 -23.24 -19.49 0.18
CA THR A 305 -23.59 -20.51 1.16
C THR A 305 -25.09 -20.82 1.15
N GLY A 306 -25.91 -19.85 0.73
CA GLY A 306 -27.35 -20.01 0.55
C GLY A 306 -27.89 -19.12 -0.58
N LEU A 307 -29.18 -19.30 -0.89
CA LEU A 307 -29.90 -18.53 -1.92
C LEU A 307 -30.79 -17.42 -1.35
N LEU A 308 -30.94 -17.40 -0.02
CA LEU A 308 -31.85 -16.50 0.68
C LEU A 308 -31.25 -15.10 0.87
N ALA A 309 -29.92 -15.01 0.93
CA ALA A 309 -29.20 -13.77 1.15
C ALA A 309 -27.95 -13.72 0.26
N GLN A 310 -27.63 -12.51 -0.20
CA GLN A 310 -26.35 -12.23 -0.83
C GLN A 310 -25.25 -12.15 0.23
N GLU A 311 -24.02 -12.41 -0.19
CA GLU A 311 -22.81 -12.45 0.63
C GLU A 311 -21.66 -11.89 -0.19
N PHE A 312 -20.70 -11.22 0.45
CA PHE A 312 -19.42 -10.98 -0.21
C PHE A 312 -18.39 -12.01 0.26
N VAL A 313 -17.47 -12.34 -0.63
CA VAL A 313 -16.34 -13.23 -0.37
C VAL A 313 -15.04 -12.49 -0.63
N MET A 314 -14.04 -12.81 0.17
CA MET A 314 -12.69 -12.29 0.01
C MET A 314 -11.67 -13.41 -0.07
N HIS A 315 -10.54 -13.08 -0.69
CA HIS A 315 -9.34 -13.90 -0.69
C HIS A 315 -8.21 -13.13 0.00
N THR A 316 -7.70 -13.64 1.12
CA THR A 316 -6.59 -13.00 1.86
C THR A 316 -5.22 -13.47 1.37
N PHE A 317 -4.17 -12.75 1.72
CA PHE A 317 -2.78 -13.09 1.34
C PHE A 317 -2.38 -14.53 1.64
N SER A 318 -2.72 -15.08 2.82
CA SER A 318 -2.37 -16.47 3.16
C SER A 318 -3.19 -17.53 2.42
N GLY A 319 -4.15 -17.11 1.59
CA GLY A 319 -5.01 -17.98 0.81
C GLY A 319 -6.37 -18.28 1.45
N LYS A 320 -6.73 -17.63 2.56
CA LYS A 320 -8.06 -17.85 3.17
C LYS A 320 -9.15 -17.29 2.27
N VAL A 321 -10.15 -18.10 2.00
CA VAL A 321 -11.37 -17.69 1.29
C VAL A 321 -12.48 -17.59 2.32
N ILE A 322 -12.93 -16.37 2.58
CA ILE A 322 -13.83 -16.04 3.69
C ILE A 322 -15.06 -15.34 3.12
N SER A 323 -16.25 -15.84 3.45
CA SER A 323 -17.53 -15.20 3.13
C SER A 323 -18.08 -14.44 4.33
N PHE A 324 -18.82 -13.37 4.08
CA PHE A 324 -19.57 -12.62 5.09
C PHE A 324 -21.03 -12.53 4.67
N ALA A 325 -21.89 -13.11 5.51
CA ALA A 325 -23.32 -13.25 5.25
C ALA A 325 -24.15 -12.51 6.32
N PRO A 326 -25.28 -11.88 5.97
CA PRO A 326 -26.18 -11.28 6.94
C PRO A 326 -26.94 -12.36 7.74
N PRO A 327 -27.63 -11.99 8.84
CA PRO A 327 -28.54 -12.90 9.54
C PRO A 327 -29.50 -13.61 8.58
N GLY A 328 -29.63 -14.94 8.71
CA GLY A 328 -30.45 -15.76 7.81
C GLY A 328 -29.74 -16.26 6.54
N GLY A 329 -28.47 -15.89 6.33
CA GLY A 329 -27.54 -16.54 5.40
C GLY A 329 -26.43 -17.32 6.14
N GLY A 330 -25.56 -18.02 5.40
CA GLY A 330 -24.41 -18.73 5.97
C GLY A 330 -24.47 -20.26 5.84
N LEU A 331 -23.36 -20.93 6.16
CA LEU A 331 -23.20 -22.40 6.09
C LEU A 331 -24.17 -23.19 6.98
N LEU A 332 -24.75 -22.52 7.97
CA LEU A 332 -25.50 -23.13 9.07
C LEU A 332 -27.01 -22.88 9.00
N VAL A 333 -27.51 -22.27 7.93
CA VAL A 333 -28.95 -22.11 7.71
C VAL A 333 -29.46 -23.38 7.03
N SER A 334 -30.32 -24.13 7.71
CA SER A 334 -30.97 -25.29 7.10
C SER A 334 -31.78 -24.79 5.91
N SER A 335 -31.38 -25.22 4.70
CA SER A 335 -32.18 -24.98 3.51
C SER A 335 -33.44 -25.84 3.64
N SER A 336 -34.45 -25.35 4.37
CA SER A 336 -35.81 -25.78 4.08
C SER A 336 -36.05 -25.35 2.64
N GLU A 337 -36.11 -26.32 1.74
CA GLU A 337 -36.61 -26.06 0.39
C GLU A 337 -37.93 -25.29 0.55
N PRO A 338 -38.25 -24.30 -0.29
CA PRO A 338 -39.61 -23.80 -0.37
C PRO A 338 -40.46 -25.00 -0.78
N ALA A 339 -41.07 -25.65 0.20
CA ALA A 339 -41.93 -26.79 -0.01
C ALA A 339 -42.94 -26.33 -1.05
N LYS A 340 -42.98 -27.03 -2.20
CA LYS A 340 -44.17 -26.99 -3.05
C LYS A 340 -45.34 -27.22 -2.10
N VAL A 341 -46.14 -26.18 -1.88
CA VAL A 341 -47.33 -26.23 -1.03
C VAL A 341 -48.29 -27.22 -1.68
N LYS A 342 -48.10 -28.50 -1.41
CA LYS A 342 -49.19 -29.47 -1.43
C LYS A 342 -49.87 -29.30 -0.10
N ALA A 343 -51.04 -28.67 -0.16
CA ALA A 343 -51.93 -28.54 0.96
C ALA A 343 -52.29 -29.93 1.50
N THR A 344 -51.62 -30.35 2.57
CA THR A 344 -52.12 -31.40 3.45
C THR A 344 -52.16 -30.84 4.86
N LYS A 345 -53.38 -30.84 5.39
CA LYS A 345 -53.77 -30.38 6.73
C LYS A 345 -52.91 -31.02 7.82
N ALA A 346 -52.43 -30.18 8.75
CA ALA A 346 -52.53 -30.32 10.21
C ALA A 346 -51.25 -29.85 10.93
N GLY A 347 -51.44 -28.96 11.92
CA GLY A 347 -50.47 -28.65 12.96
C GLY A 347 -49.93 -27.22 12.92
N ASN A 348 -50.51 -26.34 13.73
CA ASN A 348 -49.88 -25.07 14.12
C ASN A 348 -48.60 -25.37 14.92
N ALA A 349 -47.46 -25.50 14.23
CA ALA A 349 -46.16 -25.40 14.87
C ALA A 349 -45.80 -23.91 14.95
N VAL A 350 -46.01 -23.32 16.12
CA VAL A 350 -45.46 -22.01 16.46
C VAL A 350 -43.93 -22.16 16.43
N ALA A 351 -43.24 -21.36 15.60
CA ALA A 351 -41.79 -21.31 15.59
C ALA A 351 -41.30 -20.91 16.99
N VAL A 352 -40.56 -21.80 17.66
CA VAL A 352 -40.00 -21.52 18.98
C VAL A 352 -38.85 -20.51 18.80
N PRO A 353 -38.90 -19.33 19.44
CA PRO A 353 -37.77 -18.40 19.44
C PRO A 353 -36.53 -19.09 20.03
N GLY A 354 -35.42 -19.12 19.29
CA GLY A 354 -34.15 -19.70 19.75
C GLY A 354 -33.79 -21.09 19.19
N ALA A 355 -34.72 -21.79 18.53
CA ALA A 355 -34.43 -23.12 17.97
C ALA A 355 -33.34 -23.09 16.87
N GLU A 356 -33.34 -22.05 16.02
CA GLU A 356 -32.30 -21.85 15.00
C GLU A 356 -30.92 -21.58 15.61
N GLU A 357 -30.88 -20.90 16.77
CA GLU A 357 -29.66 -20.56 17.47
C GLU A 357 -29.05 -21.78 18.17
N GLU A 358 -29.91 -22.64 18.73
CA GLU A 358 -29.52 -23.91 19.33
C GLU A 358 -29.01 -24.93 18.29
N GLU A 359 -29.66 -25.02 17.13
CA GLU A 359 -29.19 -25.84 16.00
C GLU A 359 -27.84 -25.34 15.47
N ARG A 360 -27.68 -24.02 15.33
CA ARG A 360 -26.41 -23.37 14.93
C ARG A 360 -25.30 -23.69 15.94
N ARG A 361 -25.58 -23.58 17.24
CA ARG A 361 -24.64 -23.92 18.32
C ARG A 361 -24.23 -25.40 18.28
N ALA A 362 -25.18 -26.30 18.08
CA ALA A 362 -24.91 -27.74 17.96
C ALA A 362 -24.02 -28.05 16.74
N SER A 363 -24.21 -27.36 15.61
CA SER A 363 -23.36 -27.50 14.43
C SER A 363 -21.93 -27.01 14.68
N TYR A 364 -21.76 -25.86 15.35
CA TYR A 364 -20.44 -25.36 15.74
C TYR A 364 -19.68 -26.37 16.63
N LEU A 365 -20.35 -26.99 17.60
CA LEU A 365 -19.75 -28.01 18.45
C LEU A 365 -19.26 -29.22 17.64
N LYS A 366 -20.07 -29.71 16.68
CA LYS A 366 -19.65 -30.79 15.77
C LYS A 366 -18.45 -30.41 14.93
N GLN A 367 -18.37 -29.17 14.45
CA GLN A 367 -17.21 -28.68 13.68
C GLN A 367 -15.95 -28.61 14.56
N ILE A 368 -16.08 -28.14 15.80
CA ILE A 368 -14.97 -28.11 16.77
C ILE A 368 -14.43 -29.52 17.03
N ASP A 369 -15.31 -30.50 17.22
CA ASP A 369 -14.88 -31.88 17.48
C ASP A 369 -14.17 -32.52 16.28
N ARG A 370 -14.64 -32.24 15.05
CA ARG A 370 -13.94 -32.65 13.82
C ARG A 370 -12.54 -32.02 13.74
N LEU A 371 -12.43 -30.70 13.95
CA LEU A 371 -11.14 -30.00 13.93
C LEU A 371 -10.18 -30.51 14.99
N ARG A 372 -10.68 -30.87 16.19
CA ARG A 372 -9.86 -31.48 17.25
C ARG A 372 -9.31 -32.84 16.82
N ALA A 373 -10.12 -33.67 16.18
CA ALA A 373 -9.68 -34.96 15.64
C ALA A 373 -8.60 -34.77 14.56
N ASP A 374 -8.83 -33.87 13.59
CA ASP A 374 -7.88 -33.58 12.52
C ASP A 374 -6.54 -33.06 13.06
N ILE A 375 -6.57 -32.14 14.04
CA ILE A 375 -5.37 -31.64 14.72
C ILE A 375 -4.60 -32.77 15.39
N SER A 376 -5.29 -33.73 16.02
CA SER A 376 -4.64 -34.87 16.67
C SER A 376 -3.91 -35.75 15.66
N THR A 377 -4.55 -36.09 14.53
CA THR A 377 -3.96 -36.89 13.46
C THR A 377 -2.76 -36.19 12.84
N LEU A 378 -2.90 -34.91 12.47
CA LEU A 378 -1.82 -34.13 11.85
C LEU A 378 -0.61 -33.96 12.80
N LYS A 379 -0.83 -33.82 14.10
CA LYS A 379 0.27 -33.77 15.08
C LYS A 379 1.07 -35.06 15.09
N GLN A 380 0.41 -36.22 15.07
CA GLN A 380 1.08 -37.52 15.03
C GLN A 380 1.89 -37.69 13.74
N GLU A 381 1.32 -37.31 12.59
CA GLU A 381 2.03 -37.33 11.30
C GLU A 381 3.27 -36.43 11.32
N ILE A 382 3.15 -35.19 11.81
CA ILE A 382 4.26 -34.24 11.93
C ILE A 382 5.37 -34.81 12.83
N ASP A 383 5.04 -35.39 13.98
CA ASP A 383 6.05 -35.92 14.90
C ASP A 383 6.77 -37.15 14.31
N SER A 384 6.05 -37.98 13.55
CA SER A 384 6.63 -39.10 12.81
C SER A 384 7.62 -38.63 11.73
N GLU A 385 7.26 -37.61 10.95
CA GLU A 385 8.11 -37.05 9.90
C GLU A 385 9.28 -36.25 10.49
N ARG A 386 9.10 -35.57 11.62
CA ARG A 386 10.21 -34.94 12.38
C ARG A 386 11.23 -35.97 12.84
N THR A 387 10.76 -37.10 13.35
CA THR A 387 11.64 -38.20 13.78
C THR A 387 12.40 -38.76 12.58
N ARG A 388 11.71 -39.01 11.46
CA ARG A 388 12.31 -39.46 10.20
C ARG A 388 13.33 -38.45 9.65
N PHE A 389 13.03 -37.16 9.76
CA PHE A 389 13.91 -36.07 9.37
C PHE A 389 15.19 -36.02 10.22
N ALA A 390 15.06 -36.12 11.54
CA ALA A 390 16.20 -36.18 12.46
C ALA A 390 17.10 -37.40 12.18
N MET A 391 16.51 -38.58 11.90
CA MET A 391 17.25 -39.79 11.53
C MET A 391 18.04 -39.65 10.21
N ARG A 392 17.61 -38.78 9.30
CA ARG A 392 18.27 -38.54 8.00
C ARG A 392 19.33 -37.44 8.03
N GLY A 393 19.77 -37.02 9.22
CA GLY A 393 20.78 -35.99 9.42
C GLY A 393 20.23 -34.61 9.79
N GLY A 394 18.92 -34.47 10.00
CA GLY A 394 18.31 -33.23 10.50
C GLY A 394 18.69 -31.99 9.69
N ASP A 395 18.99 -30.88 10.36
CA ASP A 395 19.32 -29.60 9.70
C ASP A 395 20.60 -29.66 8.85
N THR A 396 21.55 -30.57 9.13
CA THR A 396 22.78 -30.71 8.33
C THR A 396 22.56 -31.47 7.02
N ALA A 397 21.47 -32.24 6.91
CA ALA A 397 21.05 -32.89 5.67
C ALA A 397 20.43 -31.92 4.65
N LEU A 398 20.09 -30.70 5.07
CA LEU A 398 19.35 -29.71 4.27
C LEU A 398 20.16 -28.45 3.94
N LEU A 399 21.46 -28.57 3.73
CA LEU A 399 22.34 -27.45 3.35
C LEU A 399 21.92 -26.70 2.05
N ALA A 400 20.81 -27.05 1.41
CA ALA A 400 20.28 -26.42 0.20
C ALA A 400 18.73 -26.42 0.08
N ILE A 401 17.94 -26.33 1.16
CA ILE A 401 16.48 -26.13 1.02
C ILE A 401 16.12 -24.65 0.93
N SER A 402 15.44 -24.27 -0.16
CA SER A 402 14.79 -22.96 -0.31
C SER A 402 13.75 -22.76 0.79
N ALA A 403 13.65 -21.54 1.35
CA ALA A 403 12.66 -21.22 2.37
C ALA A 403 11.25 -21.70 1.94
N PRO A 404 10.55 -22.51 2.75
CA PRO A 404 9.32 -23.19 2.35
C PRO A 404 8.08 -22.28 2.38
N PHE A 405 8.26 -20.97 2.44
CA PHE A 405 7.18 -20.00 2.62
C PHE A 405 7.40 -18.76 1.76
N THR A 406 6.31 -18.07 1.47
CA THR A 406 6.32 -16.81 0.71
C THR A 406 6.26 -15.64 1.68
N VAL A 407 7.10 -14.63 1.41
CA VAL A 407 7.07 -13.33 2.08
C VAL A 407 6.78 -12.26 1.03
N GLN A 408 5.93 -11.31 1.39
CA GLN A 408 5.68 -10.09 0.66
C GLN A 408 6.09 -8.91 1.51
N ASP A 409 6.67 -7.90 0.89
CA ASP A 409 7.19 -6.73 1.56
C ASP A 409 6.93 -5.44 0.80
N LYS A 410 6.88 -4.34 1.54
CA LYS A 410 6.64 -3.00 1.00
C LYS A 410 7.30 -1.98 1.91
N CYS A 411 8.33 -1.29 1.40
CA CYS A 411 9.00 -0.20 2.08
C CYS A 411 8.60 1.12 1.42
N LYS A 412 7.80 1.94 2.10
CA LYS A 412 7.28 3.20 1.56
C LYS A 412 7.48 4.37 2.52
N LEU A 413 7.67 5.56 1.95
CA LEU A 413 7.65 6.81 2.66
C LEU A 413 6.20 7.18 3.02
N GLU A 414 5.94 7.39 4.32
CA GLU A 414 4.69 7.95 4.83
C GLU A 414 4.86 9.48 4.99
N PRO A 415 4.20 10.29 4.15
CA PRO A 415 4.47 11.72 4.06
C PRO A 415 4.08 12.49 5.32
N ASP A 416 2.98 12.13 5.97
CA ASP A 416 2.45 12.86 7.15
C ASP A 416 3.42 12.87 8.35
N GLU A 417 4.21 11.81 8.50
CA GLU A 417 5.14 11.62 9.63
C GLU A 417 6.61 11.73 9.20
N ALA A 418 6.86 11.98 7.91
CA ALA A 418 8.18 11.98 7.28
C ALA A 418 9.04 10.76 7.71
N CYS A 419 8.44 9.57 7.70
CA CYS A 419 9.08 8.32 8.10
C CYS A 419 8.83 7.23 7.07
N TYR A 420 9.68 6.21 7.07
CA TYR A 420 9.49 5.01 6.27
C TYR A 420 8.73 3.95 7.06
N VAL A 421 7.87 3.23 6.36
CA VAL A 421 7.15 2.05 6.85
C VAL A 421 7.55 0.85 6.00
N LEU A 422 8.30 -0.08 6.58
CA LEU A 422 8.54 -1.40 6.03
C LEU A 422 7.47 -2.35 6.55
N THR A 423 6.52 -2.71 5.69
CA THR A 423 5.53 -3.76 5.95
C THR A 423 6.07 -5.08 5.44
N ILE A 424 6.02 -6.11 6.28
CA ILE A 424 6.42 -7.48 5.98
C ILE A 424 5.21 -8.37 6.25
N GLU A 425 4.83 -9.18 5.28
CA GLU A 425 3.75 -10.15 5.40
C GLU A 425 4.25 -11.53 4.98
N SER A 426 3.97 -12.54 5.79
CA SER A 426 4.45 -13.92 5.64
C SER A 426 3.27 -14.87 5.59
N ALA A 427 3.35 -15.86 4.70
CA ALA A 427 2.31 -16.90 4.55
C ALA A 427 2.17 -17.77 5.80
N VAL A 428 3.19 -17.75 6.66
CA VAL A 428 3.26 -18.48 7.93
C VAL A 428 3.64 -17.50 9.05
N PRO A 429 3.33 -17.81 10.32
CA PRO A 429 3.64 -16.91 11.42
C PRO A 429 5.12 -16.59 11.50
N ILE A 430 5.43 -15.32 11.76
CA ILE A 430 6.78 -14.78 11.91
C ILE A 430 7.24 -15.07 13.33
N PHE A 431 8.46 -15.58 13.47
CA PHE A 431 9.13 -15.71 14.76
C PHE A 431 9.90 -14.43 15.09
N THR A 432 10.77 -14.03 14.17
CA THR A 432 11.66 -12.88 14.34
C THR A 432 11.94 -12.22 13.00
N VAL A 433 12.06 -10.89 13.02
CA VAL A 433 12.65 -10.12 11.93
C VAL A 433 13.89 -9.39 12.45
N ALA A 434 15.05 -9.69 11.87
CA ALA A 434 16.27 -8.90 12.14
C ALA A 434 16.45 -7.83 11.04
N ILE A 435 16.76 -6.61 11.46
CA ILE A 435 16.99 -5.44 10.61
C ILE A 435 18.47 -5.11 10.67
N GLN A 436 19.07 -4.94 9.49
CA GLN A 436 20.45 -4.50 9.31
C GLN A 436 20.48 -3.36 8.30
N CYS A 437 21.13 -2.25 8.65
CA CYS A 437 21.29 -1.12 7.74
C CYS A 437 22.65 -0.45 7.92
N ASN A 438 23.20 0.06 6.81
CA ASN A 438 24.42 0.86 6.81
C ASN A 438 24.19 2.37 7.01
N ALA A 439 22.95 2.78 7.29
CA ALA A 439 22.60 4.11 7.78
C ALA A 439 22.11 4.03 9.23
N ALA A 440 22.28 5.12 9.97
CA ALA A 440 21.69 5.29 11.30
C ALA A 440 20.19 5.56 11.15
N LEU A 441 19.36 4.58 11.55
CA LEU A 441 17.91 4.67 11.49
C LEU A 441 17.36 4.94 12.88
N GLN A 442 16.44 5.90 12.98
CA GLN A 442 15.67 6.12 14.21
C GLN A 442 14.43 5.23 14.15
N MET A 443 14.50 4.05 14.79
CA MET A 443 13.37 3.13 14.88
C MET A 443 12.24 3.75 15.72
N LEU A 444 11.02 3.73 15.19
CA LEU A 444 9.82 4.26 15.83
C LEU A 444 8.93 3.13 16.33
N ASP A 445 8.21 3.38 17.42
CA ASP A 445 7.23 2.44 17.94
C ASP A 445 5.96 2.45 17.08
N VAL A 446 5.39 1.27 16.86
CA VAL A 446 4.13 1.09 16.14
C VAL A 446 3.11 0.55 17.14
N PRO A 447 2.09 1.33 17.54
CA PRO A 447 1.17 0.92 18.62
C PRO A 447 0.45 -0.41 18.39
N THR A 448 0.21 -0.77 17.13
CA THR A 448 -0.45 -2.03 16.76
C THR A 448 0.51 -3.23 16.70
N ASN A 449 1.81 -3.01 16.89
CA ASN A 449 2.82 -4.05 16.78
C ASN A 449 2.99 -4.77 18.13
N VAL A 450 2.80 -6.09 18.11
CA VAL A 450 2.97 -6.97 19.28
C VAL A 450 4.41 -7.48 19.45
N ALA A 451 5.31 -7.13 18.52
CA ALA A 451 6.69 -7.57 18.58
C ALA A 451 7.54 -6.72 19.53
N ILE A 452 8.44 -7.40 20.25
CA ILE A 452 9.43 -6.75 21.10
C ILE A 452 10.61 -6.30 20.25
N LEU A 453 10.90 -4.99 20.24
CA LEU A 453 12.06 -4.40 19.60
C LEU A 453 13.28 -4.45 20.53
N SER A 454 14.34 -5.11 20.09
CA SER A 454 15.67 -5.05 20.72
C SER A 454 16.65 -4.39 19.77
N ARG A 455 17.43 -3.41 20.26
CA ARG A 455 18.46 -2.69 19.49
C ARG A 455 19.83 -3.20 19.91
N SER A 456 20.60 -3.68 18.95
CA SER A 456 21.99 -4.05 19.16
C SER A 456 22.88 -2.81 18.92
N PRO A 457 24.04 -2.71 19.59
CA PRO A 457 25.00 -1.64 19.32
C PRO A 457 25.44 -1.69 17.83
N PRO A 458 25.76 -0.53 17.23
CA PRO A 458 26.26 -0.48 15.86
C PRO A 458 27.60 -1.21 15.74
N ASP A 459 27.82 -1.82 14.58
CA ASP A 459 29.08 -2.47 14.20
C ASP A 459 29.69 -1.68 13.04
N GLU A 460 30.38 -0.60 13.40
CA GLU A 460 30.95 0.36 12.45
C GLU A 460 32.04 -0.27 11.58
N VAL A 461 32.74 -1.29 12.08
CA VAL A 461 33.81 -2.00 11.36
C VAL A 461 33.27 -2.66 10.09
N ASN A 462 32.10 -3.28 10.19
CA ASN A 462 31.42 -3.91 9.05
C ASN A 462 30.41 -2.97 8.36
N GLY A 463 30.39 -1.68 8.74
CA GLY A 463 29.48 -0.68 8.17
C GLY A 463 28.02 -0.83 8.57
N ASN A 464 27.73 -1.52 9.68
CA ASN A 464 26.38 -1.74 10.20
C ASN A 464 26.02 -0.67 11.24
N LEU A 465 25.44 0.44 10.79
CA LEU A 465 25.06 1.54 11.68
C LEU A 465 23.73 1.32 12.41
N THR A 466 22.88 0.41 11.91
CA THR A 466 21.65 -0.01 12.59
C THR A 466 21.54 -1.52 12.61
N LEU A 467 21.39 -2.08 13.82
CA LEU A 467 21.07 -3.48 14.06
C LEU A 467 19.90 -3.55 15.04
N ALA A 468 18.79 -4.14 14.61
CA ALA A 468 17.60 -4.28 15.44
C ALA A 468 16.92 -5.64 15.22
N THR A 469 16.23 -6.14 16.23
CA THR A 469 15.51 -7.41 16.16
C THR A 469 14.10 -7.23 16.71
N TYR A 470 13.11 -7.56 15.89
CA TYR A 470 11.70 -7.64 16.27
C TYR A 470 11.34 -9.09 16.54
N ARG A 471 11.05 -9.43 17.80
CA ARG A 471 10.60 -10.77 18.20
C ARG A 471 9.09 -10.79 18.36
N CYS A 472 8.40 -11.58 17.55
CA CYS A 472 6.96 -11.75 17.66
C CYS A 472 6.65 -12.76 18.77
N GLN A 473 5.82 -12.38 19.74
CA GLN A 473 5.38 -13.29 20.81
C GLN A 473 4.15 -14.10 20.40
N ASP A 474 3.22 -13.46 19.70
CA ASP A 474 2.01 -14.08 19.18
C ASP A 474 2.17 -14.54 17.74
N SER A 475 1.25 -15.42 17.30
CA SER A 475 1.15 -15.89 15.92
C SER A 475 0.84 -14.73 14.96
N THR A 476 1.90 -14.10 14.45
CA THR A 476 1.83 -12.85 13.68
C THR A 476 2.27 -13.10 12.25
N ASN A 477 1.38 -12.92 11.28
CA ASN A 477 1.71 -13.06 9.86
C ASN A 477 2.21 -11.73 9.24
N ARG A 478 1.92 -10.59 9.88
CA ARG A 478 2.23 -9.26 9.35
C ARG A 478 2.92 -8.39 10.39
N LEU A 479 4.04 -7.78 10.03
CA LEU A 479 4.83 -6.89 10.87
C LEU A 479 5.04 -5.55 10.15
N ALA A 480 4.91 -4.44 10.87
CA ALA A 480 5.26 -3.12 10.37
C ALA A 480 6.45 -2.55 11.17
N VAL A 481 7.47 -2.10 10.46
CA VAL A 481 8.69 -1.49 11.00
C VAL A 481 8.71 -0.04 10.54
N LYS A 482 8.50 0.90 11.47
CA LYS A 482 8.58 2.34 11.21
C LYS A 482 9.95 2.88 11.58
N PHE A 483 10.54 3.72 10.74
CA PHE A 483 11.82 4.36 11.02
C PHE A 483 11.99 5.71 10.31
N LYS A 484 12.72 6.64 10.93
CA LYS A 484 13.22 7.86 10.26
C LYS A 484 14.66 7.66 9.80
N VAL A 485 15.01 8.33 8.71
CA VAL A 485 16.35 8.32 8.11
C VAL A 485 16.67 9.73 7.61
N ARG A 486 17.94 10.12 7.70
CA ARG A 486 18.42 11.42 7.21
C ARG A 486 18.79 11.32 5.72
N GLU A 487 18.44 12.34 4.95
CA GLU A 487 18.88 12.44 3.55
C GLU A 487 20.40 12.61 3.43
N GLY A 488 20.96 12.21 2.29
CA GLY A 488 22.38 12.30 2.03
C GLY A 488 22.88 11.13 1.19
N ARG A 489 23.54 10.16 1.80
CA ARG A 489 24.09 9.01 1.07
C ARG A 489 23.05 7.89 0.93
N SER A 490 23.16 7.13 -0.15
CA SER A 490 22.34 5.92 -0.33
C SER A 490 22.71 4.87 0.71
N ALA A 491 21.71 4.14 1.20
CA ALA A 491 21.85 3.10 2.20
C ALA A 491 21.15 1.81 1.78
N SER A 492 21.64 0.68 2.27
CA SER A 492 21.06 -0.64 2.09
C SER A 492 20.39 -1.07 3.38
N LEU A 493 19.12 -1.44 3.30
CA LEU A 493 18.31 -1.98 4.39
C LEU A 493 18.03 -3.45 4.09
N SER A 494 18.46 -4.34 4.98
CA SER A 494 18.16 -5.78 4.92
C SER A 494 17.21 -6.15 6.06
N ALA A 495 16.17 -6.93 5.75
CA ALA A 495 15.29 -7.55 6.74
C ALA A 495 15.34 -9.08 6.61
N PHE A 496 15.74 -9.76 7.67
CA PHE A 496 15.86 -11.21 7.74
C PHE A 496 14.63 -11.77 8.44
N VAL A 497 13.70 -12.34 7.67
CA VAL A 497 12.42 -12.86 8.15
C VAL A 497 12.57 -14.34 8.47
N ILE A 498 12.39 -14.69 9.74
CA ILE A 498 12.49 -16.06 10.24
C ILE A 498 11.09 -16.53 10.65
N PRO A 499 10.59 -17.66 10.14
CA PRO A 499 9.26 -18.14 10.44
C PRO A 499 9.21 -18.87 11.79
N ALA A 500 8.02 -19.01 12.35
CA ALA A 500 7.73 -19.80 13.55
C ALA A 500 7.70 -21.31 13.28
N ILE A 501 7.54 -21.73 12.02
CA ILE A 501 7.58 -23.14 11.61
C ILE A 501 9.01 -23.71 11.53
N SER A 502 9.13 -25.02 11.32
CA SER A 502 10.39 -25.74 11.10
C SER A 502 10.41 -26.38 9.70
N PRO A 503 11.57 -26.49 9.03
CA PRO A 503 12.90 -26.03 9.45
C PRO A 503 13.02 -24.50 9.47
N LYS A 504 13.94 -23.97 10.28
CA LYS A 504 14.20 -22.52 10.36
C LYS A 504 15.01 -22.08 9.14
N ALA A 505 14.35 -21.45 8.18
CA ALA A 505 15.00 -20.79 7.05
C ALA A 505 14.71 -19.28 7.11
N ALA A 506 15.71 -18.46 6.84
CA ALA A 506 15.54 -17.01 6.76
C ALA A 506 15.29 -16.57 5.31
N VAL A 507 14.28 -15.74 5.10
CA VAL A 507 14.10 -15.00 3.85
C VAL A 507 14.69 -13.60 4.03
N VAL A 508 15.61 -13.21 3.16
CA VAL A 508 16.27 -11.90 3.23
C VAL A 508 15.63 -10.95 2.23
N LEU A 509 15.01 -9.89 2.74
CA LEU A 509 14.48 -8.78 1.97
C LEU A 509 15.53 -7.68 1.90
N ARG A 510 15.69 -7.01 0.75
CA ARG A 510 16.66 -5.93 0.57
C ARG A 510 16.00 -4.71 -0.07
N HIS A 511 16.18 -3.56 0.55
CA HIS A 511 15.72 -2.27 0.04
C HIS A 511 16.89 -1.29 -0.04
N THR A 512 16.83 -0.42 -1.03
CA THR A 512 17.75 0.72 -1.15
C THR A 512 17.04 1.98 -0.69
N ILE A 513 17.60 2.62 0.34
CA ILE A 513 17.23 3.98 0.73
C ILE A 513 17.99 4.94 -0.18
N ARG A 514 17.24 5.79 -0.87
CA ARG A 514 17.79 6.74 -1.84
C ARG A 514 18.42 7.95 -1.13
N PRO A 515 19.41 8.64 -1.75
CA PRO A 515 19.96 9.89 -1.23
C PRO A 515 18.90 10.91 -0.78
N LEU A 516 17.92 11.18 -1.66
CA LEU A 516 16.79 12.07 -1.43
C LEU A 516 15.55 11.26 -1.05
N CYS A 517 15.67 10.47 0.01
CA CYS A 517 14.65 9.53 0.46
C CYS A 517 13.38 10.18 1.05
N LEU A 518 13.39 11.46 1.40
CA LEU A 518 12.22 12.16 1.93
C LEU A 518 11.45 12.93 0.85
N HIS A 519 11.79 12.73 -0.43
CA HIS A 519 11.11 13.38 -1.54
C HIS A 519 10.02 12.49 -2.13
N GLN A 520 8.80 13.02 -2.23
CA GLN A 520 7.66 12.35 -2.84
C GLN A 520 7.29 13.05 -4.16
N ARG A 521 7.04 12.28 -5.22
CA ARG A 521 6.66 12.83 -6.53
C ARG A 521 5.31 13.52 -6.48
N ILE A 522 5.22 14.72 -7.04
CA ILE A 522 3.99 15.52 -7.23
C ILE A 522 3.82 15.90 -8.71
N THR A 523 2.68 16.47 -9.07
CA THR A 523 2.35 16.78 -10.48
C THR A 523 2.85 18.15 -10.92
N VAL A 524 2.81 19.17 -10.04
CA VAL A 524 3.09 20.56 -10.39
C VAL A 524 3.94 21.24 -9.32
N MET A 525 4.93 22.03 -9.75
CA MET A 525 5.75 22.87 -8.87
C MET A 525 5.10 24.24 -8.67
N ASP A 526 5.16 24.77 -7.46
CA ASP A 526 4.78 26.13 -7.13
C ASP A 526 5.88 27.11 -7.56
N THR A 527 5.61 27.83 -8.65
CA THR A 527 6.56 28.77 -9.27
C THR A 527 6.67 30.10 -8.55
N SER A 528 5.86 30.35 -7.51
CA SER A 528 5.94 31.59 -6.71
C SER A 528 7.06 31.58 -5.67
N ARG A 529 7.66 30.42 -5.42
CA ARG A 529 8.68 30.22 -4.38
C ARG A 529 10.06 30.69 -4.84
N PRO A 530 10.89 31.25 -3.94
CA PRO A 530 12.27 31.54 -4.26
C PRO A 530 13.08 30.25 -4.35
N THR A 531 13.74 30.03 -5.48
CA THR A 531 14.48 28.80 -5.77
C THR A 531 15.97 29.05 -5.97
N ASN A 532 16.75 28.00 -5.74
CA ASN A 532 18.14 27.86 -6.15
C ASN A 532 18.20 27.00 -7.42
N GLU A 533 19.25 27.16 -8.22
CA GLU A 533 19.48 26.35 -9.41
C GLU A 533 20.85 25.66 -9.37
N LEU A 534 20.85 24.38 -9.77
CA LEU A 534 22.03 23.59 -10.11
C LEU A 534 21.90 23.16 -11.58
N LEU A 535 22.81 23.65 -12.42
CA LEU A 535 22.88 23.28 -13.83
C LEU A 535 24.16 22.50 -14.09
N ILE A 536 24.01 21.30 -14.63
CA ILE A 536 25.08 20.39 -15.01
C ILE A 536 25.05 20.22 -16.52
N THR A 537 26.17 20.51 -17.19
CA THR A 537 26.34 20.37 -18.64
C THR A 537 27.53 19.48 -18.95
N GLY A 538 27.52 18.78 -20.07
CA GLY A 538 28.65 17.91 -20.42
C GLY A 538 28.38 16.96 -21.57
N SER A 539 29.25 15.97 -21.73
CA SER A 539 29.15 14.97 -22.79
C SER A 539 28.54 13.66 -22.26
N PHE A 540 27.31 13.73 -21.73
CA PHE A 540 26.56 12.57 -21.23
C PHE A 540 25.27 12.37 -22.03
N ALA A 541 24.83 11.13 -22.17
CA ALA A 541 23.58 10.79 -22.84
C ALA A 541 22.37 10.96 -21.91
N THR A 542 21.16 11.00 -22.47
CA THR A 542 19.91 11.03 -21.68
C THR A 542 19.83 9.85 -20.71
N GLY A 543 20.32 8.67 -21.11
CA GLY A 543 20.36 7.48 -20.26
C GLY A 543 21.24 7.64 -19.01
N ASP A 544 22.38 8.34 -19.12
CA ASP A 544 23.27 8.62 -18.00
C ASP A 544 22.59 9.53 -16.98
N ALA A 545 21.97 10.62 -17.47
CA ALA A 545 21.23 11.56 -16.63
C ALA A 545 20.02 10.88 -15.97
N HIS A 546 19.30 10.02 -16.70
CA HIS A 546 18.21 9.23 -16.13
C HIS A 546 18.71 8.31 -15.02
N ALA A 547 19.82 7.59 -15.23
CA ALA A 547 20.42 6.72 -14.22
C ALA A 547 20.81 7.48 -12.94
N TRP A 548 21.35 8.70 -13.06
CA TRP A 548 21.62 9.56 -11.91
C TRP A 548 20.35 9.90 -11.13
N VAL A 549 19.29 10.32 -11.82
CA VAL A 549 18.02 10.72 -11.19
C VAL A 549 17.33 9.52 -10.54
N THR A 550 17.30 8.36 -11.20
CA THR A 550 16.79 7.08 -10.64
C THR A 550 17.66 6.59 -9.47
N GLY A 551 18.95 6.92 -9.45
CA GLY A 551 19.86 6.67 -8.33
C GLY A 551 19.58 7.54 -7.10
N LEU A 552 19.10 8.77 -7.33
CA LEU A 552 18.91 9.84 -6.34
C LEU A 552 17.58 9.80 -5.60
N LEU A 553 16.49 9.51 -6.32
CA LEU A 553 15.12 9.76 -5.89
C LEU A 553 14.27 8.48 -5.94
N PRO A 554 13.24 8.36 -5.08
CA PRO A 554 12.27 7.28 -5.15
C PRO A 554 11.24 7.50 -6.28
N ASP A 555 10.48 6.46 -6.62
CA ASP A 555 9.32 6.52 -7.54
C ASP A 555 9.60 7.11 -8.92
N ILE A 556 10.77 6.78 -9.48
CA ILE A 556 11.13 7.06 -10.87
C ILE A 556 11.09 5.73 -11.65
N PRO A 557 10.48 5.70 -12.85
CA PRO A 557 10.55 4.55 -13.74
C PRO A 557 12.01 4.15 -14.01
N PRO A 558 12.32 2.85 -14.14
CA PRO A 558 13.69 2.38 -14.35
C PRO A 558 14.26 2.78 -15.72
N THR A 559 13.38 3.05 -16.68
CA THR A 559 13.72 3.43 -18.05
C THR A 559 12.77 4.51 -18.54
N LEU A 560 13.26 5.38 -19.41
CA LEU A 560 12.40 6.31 -20.14
C LEU A 560 11.59 5.60 -21.22
N PRO A 561 10.36 6.08 -21.52
CA PRO A 561 9.63 5.64 -22.70
C PRO A 561 10.43 5.81 -23.99
N PRO A 562 10.30 4.90 -24.97
CA PRO A 562 10.97 5.02 -26.26
C PRO A 562 10.63 6.33 -26.97
N GLY A 563 11.63 6.98 -27.54
CA GLY A 563 11.45 8.23 -28.30
C GLY A 563 11.40 9.51 -27.45
N GLN A 564 11.61 9.44 -26.13
CA GLN A 564 11.80 10.63 -25.30
C GLN A 564 13.28 11.03 -25.23
N ASP A 565 13.57 12.29 -25.60
CA ASP A 565 14.93 12.86 -25.54
C ASP A 565 15.33 13.38 -24.14
N GLY A 566 14.41 13.31 -23.18
CA GLY A 566 14.59 13.81 -21.83
C GLY A 566 13.34 13.63 -20.97
N ALA A 567 13.42 14.01 -19.70
CA ALA A 567 12.28 13.96 -18.78
C ALA A 567 12.26 15.13 -17.81
N SER A 568 11.11 15.33 -17.19
CA SER A 568 10.85 16.35 -16.19
C SER A 568 10.04 15.76 -15.05
N PHE A 569 10.54 15.84 -13.83
CA PHE A 569 9.89 15.33 -12.63
C PHE A 569 9.86 16.41 -11.54
N VAL A 570 8.77 16.44 -10.77
CA VAL A 570 8.59 17.35 -9.65
C VAL A 570 8.41 16.55 -8.37
N PHE A 571 9.08 16.96 -7.30
CA PHE A 571 9.03 16.34 -5.99
C PHE A 571 8.77 17.38 -4.91
N GLN A 572 8.21 16.91 -3.80
CA GLN A 572 8.09 17.65 -2.55
C GLN A 572 8.76 16.86 -1.43
N ASN A 573 9.59 17.53 -0.65
CA ASN A 573 10.16 17.01 0.57
C ASN A 573 9.06 16.91 1.65
N THR A 574 8.91 15.73 2.25
CA THR A 574 7.83 15.46 3.22
C THR A 574 8.10 16.04 4.60
N LEU A 575 9.36 16.36 4.93
CA LEU A 575 9.73 16.95 6.22
C LEU A 575 9.49 18.46 6.26
N LEU A 576 9.91 19.20 5.22
CA LEU A 576 9.88 20.67 5.19
C LEU A 576 8.82 21.24 4.22
N GLY A 577 8.26 20.44 3.32
CA GLY A 577 7.34 20.93 2.28
C GLY A 577 8.03 21.73 1.17
N THR A 578 9.35 21.66 1.08
CA THR A 578 10.18 22.22 0.01
C THR A 578 10.01 21.41 -1.28
N GLN A 579 10.27 22.01 -2.44
CA GLN A 579 10.05 21.41 -3.75
C GLN A 579 11.33 21.29 -4.57
N LEU A 580 11.37 20.28 -5.44
CA LEU A 580 12.48 19.97 -6.34
C LEU A 580 11.92 19.68 -7.74
N LEU A 581 12.41 20.43 -8.74
CA LEU A 581 12.23 20.12 -10.15
C LEU A 581 13.52 19.52 -10.70
N CYS A 582 13.40 18.35 -11.33
CA CYS A 582 14.47 17.67 -12.05
C CYS A 582 14.12 17.68 -13.54
N ARG A 583 14.88 18.39 -14.36
CA ARG A 583 14.70 18.41 -15.83
C ARG A 583 16.02 18.07 -16.51
N TYR A 584 16.02 17.10 -17.40
CA TYR A 584 17.24 16.67 -18.06
C TYR A 584 17.00 16.14 -19.47
N ARG A 585 18.05 16.20 -20.27
CA ARG A 585 18.18 15.68 -21.63
C ARG A 585 19.66 15.36 -21.89
N ALA A 586 19.98 14.86 -23.08
CA ALA A 586 21.36 14.65 -23.48
C ALA A 586 22.18 15.96 -23.32
N GLY A 587 23.30 15.87 -22.61
CA GLY A 587 24.25 16.96 -22.37
C GLY A 587 23.84 18.06 -21.38
N GLU A 588 22.62 18.02 -20.82
CA GLU A 588 22.11 19.05 -19.91
C GLU A 588 21.16 18.48 -18.85
N ALA A 589 21.45 18.76 -17.58
CA ALA A 589 20.59 18.43 -16.44
C ALA A 589 20.46 19.65 -15.52
N ARG A 590 19.22 20.11 -15.33
CA ARG A 590 18.83 21.27 -14.54
C ARG A 590 18.01 20.80 -13.34
N PHE A 591 18.45 21.20 -12.16
CA PHE A 591 17.80 20.94 -10.88
C PHE A 591 17.46 22.27 -10.21
N VAL A 592 16.19 22.45 -9.85
CA VAL A 592 15.69 23.69 -9.22
C VAL A 592 15.02 23.33 -7.91
N SER A 593 15.45 23.93 -6.80
CA SER A 593 14.85 23.66 -5.49
C SER A 593 14.87 24.88 -4.59
N ASP A 594 13.82 25.04 -3.80
CA ASP A 594 13.74 26.04 -2.72
C ASP A 594 14.58 25.63 -1.48
N LEU A 595 15.21 24.45 -1.47
CA LEU A 595 16.16 23.99 -0.44
C LEU A 595 17.57 23.77 -1.01
N VAL A 596 18.54 24.56 -0.54
CA VAL A 596 19.92 24.51 -1.04
C VAL A 596 20.63 23.19 -0.75
N SER A 597 20.38 22.58 0.42
CA SER A 597 20.98 21.29 0.80
C SER A 597 20.57 20.15 -0.13
N THR A 598 19.34 20.18 -0.68
CA THR A 598 18.90 19.22 -1.71
C THR A 598 19.82 19.26 -2.92
N LEU A 599 20.18 20.46 -3.41
CA LEU A 599 21.10 20.62 -4.53
C LEU A 599 22.53 20.17 -4.19
N GLY A 600 22.96 20.37 -2.94
CA GLY A 600 24.23 19.86 -2.43
C GLY A 600 24.32 18.33 -2.52
N ILE A 601 23.27 17.63 -2.08
CA ILE A 601 23.17 16.16 -2.17
C ILE A 601 23.18 15.69 -3.62
N ILE A 602 22.41 16.35 -4.50
CA ILE A 602 22.35 16.04 -5.94
C ILE A 602 23.74 16.17 -6.55
N HIS A 603 24.43 17.27 -6.28
CA HIS A 603 25.77 17.52 -6.79
C HIS A 603 26.76 16.44 -6.37
N GLU A 604 26.84 16.12 -5.06
CA GLU A 604 27.78 15.11 -4.57
C GLU A 604 27.51 13.72 -5.16
N HIS A 605 26.24 13.35 -5.31
CA HIS A 605 25.86 12.10 -5.95
C HIS A 605 26.28 12.08 -7.43
N ILE A 606 25.89 13.09 -8.21
CA ILE A 606 26.14 13.13 -9.66
C ILE A 606 27.64 13.21 -9.94
N MET A 607 28.41 14.01 -9.20
CA MET A 607 29.87 14.09 -9.39
C MET A 607 30.53 12.73 -9.17
N ARG A 608 30.09 11.96 -8.18
CA ARG A 608 30.58 10.62 -7.90
C ARG A 608 30.22 9.64 -9.03
N GLU A 609 28.97 9.62 -9.48
CA GLU A 609 28.52 8.76 -10.59
C GLU A 609 29.20 9.13 -11.92
N ALA A 610 29.30 10.42 -12.24
CA ALA A 610 29.99 10.91 -13.42
C ALA A 610 31.48 10.54 -13.39
N THR A 611 32.13 10.67 -12.24
CA THR A 611 33.54 10.24 -12.07
C THR A 611 33.70 8.73 -12.27
N ALA A 612 32.80 7.92 -11.69
CA ALA A 612 32.80 6.47 -11.86
C ALA A 612 32.59 6.06 -13.33
N ALA A 613 31.72 6.77 -14.05
CA ALA A 613 31.45 6.59 -15.48
C ALA A 613 32.49 7.27 -16.39
N LYS A 614 33.49 7.97 -15.82
CA LYS A 614 34.51 8.76 -16.56
C LYS A 614 33.93 9.83 -17.48
N LEU A 615 32.78 10.40 -17.11
CA LEU A 615 32.10 11.46 -17.85
C LEU A 615 32.66 12.83 -17.45
N ARG A 616 32.86 13.70 -18.45
CA ARG A 616 33.27 15.09 -18.22
C ARG A 616 32.02 15.95 -18.09
N VAL A 617 31.87 16.56 -16.91
CA VAL A 617 30.74 17.43 -16.57
C VAL A 617 31.26 18.78 -16.05
N SER A 618 30.51 19.82 -16.37
CA SER A 618 30.66 21.18 -15.86
C SER A 618 29.45 21.51 -15.00
N VAL A 619 29.68 22.16 -13.87
CA VAL A 619 28.66 22.45 -12.86
C VAL A 619 28.58 23.95 -12.65
N SER A 620 27.37 24.47 -12.58
CA SER A 620 27.08 25.86 -12.21
C SER A 620 25.97 25.89 -11.17
N PHE A 621 26.15 26.75 -10.17
CA PHE A 621 25.17 26.99 -9.10
C PHE A 621 24.70 28.44 -9.15
N ASN A 622 23.42 28.65 -8.90
CA ASN A 622 22.82 29.96 -8.70
C ASN A 622 22.00 29.95 -7.39
N PRO A 623 22.67 30.10 -6.23
CA PRO A 623 22.01 30.14 -4.93
C PRO A 623 21.32 31.49 -4.71
N SER A 624 20.15 31.46 -4.07
CA SER A 624 19.34 32.65 -3.79
C SER A 624 19.27 32.93 -2.29
N ALA A 625 19.65 34.14 -1.87
CA ALA A 625 19.50 34.58 -0.48
C ALA A 625 18.03 34.55 -0.01
N GLN A 626 17.09 34.86 -0.91
CA GLN A 626 15.65 34.78 -0.62
C GLN A 626 15.21 33.32 -0.38
N SER A 627 15.82 32.36 -1.08
CA SER A 627 15.55 30.93 -0.88
C SER A 627 16.09 30.44 0.47
N LEU A 628 17.26 30.91 0.90
CA LEU A 628 17.78 30.65 2.25
C LEU A 628 16.84 31.21 3.33
N GLN A 629 16.40 32.46 3.18
CA GLN A 629 15.44 33.08 4.09
C GLN A 629 14.14 32.27 4.18
N HIS A 630 13.60 31.87 3.02
CA HIS A 630 12.40 31.05 2.93
C HIS A 630 12.58 29.69 3.64
N SER A 631 13.66 28.97 3.34
CA SER A 631 13.98 27.67 3.95
C SER A 631 14.09 27.74 5.47
N VAL A 632 14.79 28.75 6.00
CA VAL A 632 14.94 28.90 7.45
C VAL A 632 13.62 29.31 8.11
N ALA A 633 12.81 30.14 7.45
CA ALA A 633 11.49 30.51 7.91
C ALA A 633 10.53 29.31 8.01
N LEU A 634 10.70 28.26 7.19
CA LEU A 634 9.94 27.01 7.31
C LEU A 634 10.30 26.20 8.57
N VAL A 635 11.57 26.22 8.96
CA VAL A 635 12.10 25.45 10.10
C VAL A 635 11.83 26.17 11.43
N TRP A 636 11.83 27.50 11.40
CA TRP A 636 11.78 28.37 12.58
C TRP A 636 10.60 28.10 13.54
N PRO A 637 9.34 27.93 13.09
CA PRO A 637 8.22 27.68 13.99
C PRO A 637 8.37 26.38 14.80
N GLN A 638 8.98 25.34 14.20
CA GLN A 638 9.25 24.10 14.93
C GLN A 638 10.36 24.29 15.96
N LEU A 639 11.40 25.04 15.62
CA LEU A 639 12.49 25.36 16.56
C LEU A 639 11.95 26.12 17.78
N GLU A 640 11.14 27.15 17.55
CA GLU A 640 10.50 27.95 18.60
C GLU A 640 9.58 27.11 19.49
N LYS A 641 8.80 26.20 18.90
CA LYS A 641 7.99 25.23 19.63
C LYS A 641 8.85 24.35 20.55
N GLN A 642 9.95 23.78 20.03
CA GLN A 642 10.83 22.92 20.83
C GLN A 642 11.54 23.69 21.95
N ARG A 643 11.97 24.93 21.69
CA ARG A 643 12.54 25.83 22.71
C ARG A 643 11.54 26.14 23.82
N THR A 644 10.30 26.48 23.44
CA THR A 644 9.22 26.76 24.38
C THR A 644 8.90 25.54 25.24
N LEU A 645 8.81 24.35 24.63
CA LEU A 645 8.59 23.10 25.37
C LEU A 645 9.67 22.83 26.41
N LYS A 646 10.95 23.04 26.05
CA LYS A 646 12.08 22.92 26.99
C LYS A 646 11.95 23.91 28.15
N LYS A 647 11.63 25.17 27.87
CA LYS A 647 11.40 26.21 28.89
C LYS A 647 10.25 25.83 29.82
N SER A 648 9.10 25.40 29.28
CA SER A 648 7.93 24.99 30.07
C SER A 648 8.22 23.76 30.93
N PHE A 649 8.98 22.78 30.42
CA PHE A 649 9.38 21.60 31.20
C PHE A 649 10.29 21.97 32.38
N LEU A 650 11.30 22.83 32.17
CA LEU A 650 12.19 23.28 33.23
C LEU A 650 11.46 24.03 34.35
N MET A 651 10.36 24.72 34.04
CA MET A 651 9.53 25.42 35.03
C MET A 651 8.51 24.50 35.72
N LEU A 652 8.22 23.33 35.13
CA LEU A 652 7.09 22.49 35.55
C LEU A 652 7.26 21.96 36.97
N GLU A 653 8.46 21.53 37.35
CA GLU A 653 8.76 20.98 38.67
C GLU A 653 8.50 22.01 39.77
N ALA A 654 9.06 23.22 39.62
CA ALA A 654 8.83 24.33 40.56
C ALA A 654 7.36 24.73 40.66
N LEU A 655 6.64 24.79 39.53
CA LEU A 655 5.20 25.11 39.54
C LEU A 655 4.37 24.02 40.22
N GLN A 656 4.74 22.74 40.07
CA GLN A 656 4.05 21.63 40.71
C GLN A 656 4.30 21.60 42.22
N GLU A 657 5.51 21.93 42.66
CA GLU A 657 5.81 22.11 44.08
C GLU A 657 4.95 23.21 44.70
N LEU A 658 4.86 24.38 44.05
CA LEU A 658 3.99 25.49 44.49
C LEU A 658 2.52 25.06 44.59
N LYS A 659 2.01 24.35 43.57
CA LYS A 659 0.64 23.82 43.58
C LYS A 659 0.42 22.82 44.73
N MET A 660 1.41 22.00 45.07
CA MET A 660 1.33 21.05 46.18
C MET A 660 1.40 21.73 47.55
N GLN A 661 2.13 22.83 47.68
CA GLN A 661 2.26 23.59 48.93
C GLN A 661 1.01 24.45 49.22
N ASP A 662 0.56 25.23 48.25
CA ASP A 662 -0.48 26.24 48.47
C ASP A 662 -1.90 25.71 48.19
N GLY A 663 -2.04 24.68 47.36
CA GLY A 663 -3.33 24.13 46.90
C GLY A 663 -4.10 25.05 45.94
N ASP A 664 -4.04 26.37 46.14
CA ASP A 664 -4.56 27.40 45.24
C ASP A 664 -3.47 27.91 44.29
N VAL A 665 -3.82 28.04 43.01
CA VAL A 665 -2.95 28.53 41.93
C VAL A 665 -3.52 29.77 41.24
N SER A 666 -4.55 30.40 41.82
CA SER A 666 -5.23 31.58 41.27
C SER A 666 -4.32 32.79 41.12
N TYR A 667 -3.29 32.90 41.98
CA TYR A 667 -2.28 33.97 41.96
C TYR A 667 -1.28 33.85 40.81
N LEU A 668 -1.16 32.67 40.20
CA LEU A 668 -0.26 32.45 39.06
C LEU A 668 -0.82 33.11 37.80
N SER A 669 0.08 33.52 36.90
CA SER A 669 -0.29 33.98 35.57
C SER A 669 -1.04 32.88 34.79
N ASN A 670 -1.85 33.28 33.80
CA ASN A 670 -2.57 32.33 32.96
C ASN A 670 -1.61 31.39 32.19
N GLU A 671 -0.41 31.87 31.84
CA GLU A 671 0.65 31.07 31.21
C GLU A 671 1.09 29.91 32.11
N TYR A 672 1.41 30.18 33.38
CA TYR A 672 1.85 29.15 34.33
C TYR A 672 0.73 28.17 34.72
N ARG A 673 -0.52 28.66 34.81
CA ARG A 673 -1.69 27.79 34.98
C ARG A 673 -1.85 26.83 33.80
N THR A 674 -1.70 27.32 32.57
CA THR A 674 -1.75 26.49 31.36
C THR A 674 -0.64 25.43 31.35
N VAL A 675 0.56 25.75 31.83
CA VAL A 675 1.67 24.78 31.98
C VAL A 675 1.31 23.69 32.99
N LEU A 676 0.71 24.05 34.14
CA LEU A 676 0.26 23.10 35.15
C LEU A 676 -0.89 22.19 34.67
N GLU A 677 -1.83 22.73 33.90
CA GLU A 677 -2.92 21.96 33.28
C GLU A 677 -2.40 20.95 32.25
N ARG A 678 -1.31 21.26 31.54
CA ARG A 678 -0.72 20.43 30.49
C ARG A 678 0.48 19.60 30.95
N ALA A 679 0.68 19.46 32.26
CA ALA A 679 1.86 18.84 32.85
C ALA A 679 2.21 17.46 32.26
N ASP A 680 1.23 16.56 32.18
CA ASP A 680 1.46 15.19 31.68
C ASP A 680 1.85 15.17 30.21
N LYS A 681 1.20 16.02 29.40
CA LYS A 681 1.50 16.16 27.98
C LYS A 681 2.91 16.75 27.77
N ILE A 682 3.29 17.77 28.54
CA ILE A 682 4.64 18.36 28.50
C ILE A 682 5.69 17.31 28.85
N ARG A 683 5.48 16.52 29.91
CA ARG A 683 6.40 15.42 30.28
C ARG A 683 6.50 14.36 29.19
N GLN A 684 5.40 14.02 28.53
CA GLN A 684 5.41 13.05 27.44
C GLN A 684 6.16 13.58 26.22
N GLU A 685 5.86 14.79 25.75
CA GLU A 685 6.51 15.41 24.60
C GLU A 685 8.00 15.70 24.85
N TYR A 686 8.38 16.04 26.09
CA TYR A 686 9.77 16.34 26.45
C TYR A 686 10.70 15.12 26.36
N LYS A 687 10.18 13.88 26.42
CA LYS A 687 11.02 12.67 26.27
C LYS A 687 11.78 12.64 24.95
N GLU A 688 11.18 13.15 23.87
CA GLU A 688 11.77 13.18 22.53
C GLU A 688 12.32 14.57 22.15
N GLN A 689 11.97 15.60 22.91
CA GLN A 689 12.33 17.00 22.64
C GLN A 689 13.83 17.24 22.43
N PRO A 690 14.77 16.70 23.23
CA PRO A 690 16.20 16.99 23.03
C PRO A 690 16.69 16.56 21.65
N GLN A 691 16.29 15.37 21.20
CA GLN A 691 16.65 14.85 19.88
C GLN A 691 16.04 15.69 18.76
N HIS A 692 14.80 16.15 18.93
CA HIS A 692 14.14 17.03 17.96
C HIS A 692 14.81 18.41 17.87
N LEU A 693 15.16 19.01 19.00
CA LEU A 693 15.84 20.31 19.02
C LEU A 693 17.22 20.22 18.36
N ASP A 694 18.02 19.22 18.74
CA ASP A 694 19.36 19.01 18.16
C ASP A 694 19.28 18.79 16.64
N HIS A 695 18.26 18.06 16.18
CA HIS A 695 18.01 17.84 14.75
C HIS A 695 17.71 19.14 14.00
N LEU A 696 16.81 19.99 14.54
CA LEU A 696 16.46 21.28 13.91
C LEU A 696 17.65 22.25 13.88
N VAL A 697 18.44 22.28 14.97
CA VAL A 697 19.67 23.08 15.05
C VAL A 697 20.70 22.60 14.01
N ALA A 698 20.90 21.28 13.91
CA ALA A 698 21.78 20.69 12.91
C ALA A 698 21.33 21.03 11.48
N LEU A 699 20.01 20.96 11.20
CA LEU A 699 19.45 21.27 9.90
C LEU A 699 19.71 22.72 9.47
N ILE A 700 19.54 23.70 10.36
CA ILE A 700 19.85 25.11 10.05
C ILE A 700 21.36 25.31 9.85
N LYS A 701 22.19 24.64 10.67
CA LYS A 701 23.66 24.68 10.51
C LYS A 701 24.08 24.14 9.15
N ASP A 702 23.55 22.98 8.75
CA ASP A 702 23.85 22.36 7.45
C ASP A 702 23.40 23.25 6.29
N LEU A 703 22.19 23.82 6.36
CA LEU A 703 21.68 24.76 5.35
C LEU A 703 22.61 25.95 5.16
N TYR A 704 23.11 26.53 6.26
CA TYR A 704 24.05 27.65 6.20
C TYR A 704 25.39 27.25 5.58
N LEU A 705 25.91 26.07 5.95
CA LEU A 705 27.16 25.54 5.42
C LEU A 705 27.06 25.26 3.91
N ASP A 706 25.97 24.63 3.48
CA ASP A 706 25.70 24.32 2.08
C ASP A 706 25.50 25.59 1.26
N PHE A 707 24.77 26.58 1.78
CA PHE A 707 24.62 27.88 1.13
C PHE A 707 25.96 28.58 0.93
N CYS A 708 26.82 28.65 1.95
CA CYS A 708 28.15 29.26 1.83
C CYS A 708 29.01 28.50 0.80
N LYS A 709 29.05 27.17 0.89
CA LYS A 709 29.81 26.29 -0.01
C LYS A 709 29.40 26.49 -1.47
N LEU A 710 28.10 26.51 -1.75
CA LEU A 710 27.57 26.66 -3.11
C LEU A 710 27.61 28.10 -3.63
N SER A 711 27.66 29.10 -2.75
CA SER A 711 27.86 30.50 -3.11
C SER A 711 29.33 30.86 -3.34
N GLY A 712 30.27 29.92 -3.15
CA GLY A 712 31.71 30.17 -3.26
C GLY A 712 32.30 30.97 -2.09
N VAL A 713 31.57 31.10 -0.99
CA VAL A 713 32.00 31.82 0.21
C VAL A 713 32.72 30.84 1.14
N SER A 714 33.88 31.23 1.68
CA SER A 714 34.61 30.39 2.62
C SER A 714 33.74 30.04 3.82
N THR A 715 33.65 28.74 4.13
CA THR A 715 32.82 28.21 5.22
C THR A 715 33.28 28.79 6.57
N PRO A 716 32.47 29.62 7.26
CA PRO A 716 32.92 30.26 8.48
C PRO A 716 32.74 29.32 9.67
N LYS A 717 33.57 28.26 9.75
CA LYS A 717 33.54 27.28 10.86
C LYS A 717 33.64 27.97 12.24
N GLN A 718 34.34 29.09 12.32
CA GLN A 718 34.48 29.92 13.52
C GLN A 718 33.16 30.56 13.99
N ARG A 719 32.19 30.74 13.09
CA ARG A 719 30.87 31.32 13.40
C ARG A 719 29.85 30.28 13.87
N LEU A 720 30.12 28.99 13.69
CA LEU A 720 29.19 27.92 14.07
C LEU A 720 28.85 27.90 15.57
N PRO A 721 29.79 28.12 16.52
CA PRO A 721 29.44 28.18 17.93
C PRO A 721 28.50 29.35 18.25
N ALA A 722 28.71 30.52 17.63
CA ALA A 722 27.83 31.67 17.81
C ALA A 722 26.43 31.44 17.21
N LEU A 723 26.36 30.78 16.05
CA LEU A 723 25.09 30.34 15.46
C LEU A 723 24.36 29.37 16.40
N GLU A 724 25.07 28.41 16.97
CA GLU A 724 24.48 27.43 17.89
C GLU A 724 23.99 28.05 19.20
N GLN A 725 24.69 29.05 19.72
CA GLN A 725 24.19 29.86 20.84
C GLN A 725 22.91 30.60 20.47
N LEU A 726 22.89 31.29 19.32
CA LEU A 726 21.70 31.98 18.81
C LEU A 726 20.53 31.03 18.60
N LEU A 727 20.81 29.80 18.14
CA LEU A 727 19.80 28.77 17.88
C LEU A 727 19.26 28.11 19.16
N ASN A 728 19.95 28.20 20.28
CA ASN A 728 19.50 27.67 21.57
C ASN A 728 18.85 28.73 22.48
N ASP A 729 19.12 30.01 22.24
CA ASP A 729 18.55 31.12 23.01
C ASP A 729 17.04 31.27 22.74
N THR A 730 16.22 31.24 23.79
CA THR A 730 14.77 31.43 23.68
C THR A 730 14.35 32.85 23.33
N SER A 731 15.25 33.83 23.47
CA SER A 731 15.00 35.25 23.18
C SER A 731 15.36 35.67 21.76
N SER A 732 16.05 34.79 21.00
CA SER A 732 16.48 35.12 19.64
C SER A 732 15.30 35.15 18.66
N THR A 733 15.33 36.11 17.73
CA THR A 733 14.30 36.27 16.70
C THR A 733 14.76 35.73 15.35
N LEU A 734 13.79 35.46 14.46
CA LEU A 734 14.08 35.06 13.08
C LEU A 734 14.89 36.15 12.36
N GLU A 735 14.60 37.43 12.61
CA GLU A 735 15.33 38.56 12.03
C GLU A 735 16.80 38.55 12.43
N GLN A 736 17.12 38.36 13.71
CA GLN A 736 18.51 38.25 14.19
C GLN A 736 19.24 37.06 13.57
N LEU A 737 18.55 35.93 13.40
CA LEU A 737 19.10 34.78 12.69
C LEU A 737 19.36 35.12 11.22
N MET A 738 18.44 35.82 10.54
CA MET A 738 18.62 36.21 9.14
C MET A 738 19.77 37.19 8.97
N GLU A 739 19.89 38.18 9.85
CA GLU A 739 21.03 39.10 9.88
C GLU A 739 22.34 38.36 10.08
N PHE A 740 22.37 37.35 10.95
CA PHE A 740 23.55 36.52 11.12
C PHE A 740 23.87 35.75 9.83
N LEU A 741 22.91 35.05 9.24
CA LEU A 741 23.15 34.18 8.08
C LEU A 741 23.52 34.96 6.81
N LEU A 742 22.95 36.15 6.60
CA LEU A 742 23.20 36.99 5.43
C LEU A 742 24.29 38.04 5.66
N GLY A 743 24.58 38.36 6.92
CA GLY A 743 25.65 39.26 7.32
C GLY A 743 27.00 38.66 6.97
N GLN A 744 27.48 38.93 5.76
CA GLN A 744 28.88 38.76 5.38
C GLN A 744 29.71 39.90 5.96
N ARG A 745 29.98 39.84 7.26
CA ARG A 745 31.10 40.57 7.90
C ARG A 745 31.78 39.66 8.91
#